data_AF-A0A958HUP4-F1
#
_entry.id   AF-A0A958HUP4-F1
#
_cell.length_a   1.000
_cell.length_b   1.000
_cell.length_c   1.000
_cell.angle_alpha   90.00
_cell.angle_beta   90.00
_cell.angle_gamma   90.00
#
_symmetry.space_group_name_H-M   'P 1'
#
loop_
_entity.id
_entity.type
_entity.pdbx_description
1 polymer ?
#
loop_
_entity_poly.entity_id
_entity_poly.type
_entity_poly.pdbx_seq_one_letter_code
_entity_poly.pdbx_strand_id
1 'polypeptide(L)'
;ISIFFGNHNFEPAEPLLSSIPSAAPWMVLFGIFFPAVTGFEAGVSMSGDLKDPKKSIPLGTILAITVGLIVYIGLAVFFSYRVSSDALVNNSNILLDISFFPPLVIAGIWGATLSSAMGSILGAPRILQAASSDKITPKFFARGYGKENEPRNALLMTFLIAEAGILIGELDVIARVVSMFFITAYGFLNMSSALENWASPDFRPDFKVPKLISIVGSLACFLVMILLDVVAMFGATLVMGIIFLYLKRRELTLESGDTWEGVWSSIVRTGLSRLHLGQLHQRNWRPNIILFSGGLFARPHLVEFGKWLAYKRGVLSDFELVESRSQKKQPAAEPDVAPPTNGPLPGIFHRRREVDDIYEGMSHICRYYGMPGMEPNTVLLGWARNSRDPEKFAGLLHQLKTLDYNILLLDYDVERGFGDKRLVDIWWRGGNNNFTLMLYLIRFILSADEWASARLRLMVVNDDSSLTNTIYKSAHRIFEEYRIICEVKVIQNGIEQRPFDEILRVESREADLVLLGLPEMDLDRPGDFVKRFDHIISDLGTLLLVSASSYFETLYIGVEVQAERPAAAMQEALPAMELPALPLPGDERIAFTLETFKQSLETALAGHRQDYLARIEAATLRPVEALDQLIGRIFENLEKSPGEDKPKRRKLLARSHSDFLYQTRQVFGDWREKQLPAQRQLLEDGVEMLLGQLSELVAASPERLSISYDQADFQSAAGAQAGRKLRKAFRRGWPRLT
;
A
#
# COMPACT_ATOMS: atom_id res chain seq x y z
N ILE A 1 24.05 -23.44 -53.60
CA ILE A 1 25.19 -23.50 -54.56
C ILE A 1 24.69 -23.62 -56.00
N SER A 2 24.00 -24.71 -56.39
CA SER A 2 23.46 -24.84 -57.76
C SER A 2 22.61 -23.65 -58.22
N ILE A 3 21.75 -23.13 -57.33
CA ILE A 3 20.90 -21.95 -57.59
C ILE A 3 21.71 -20.65 -57.76
N PHE A 4 22.80 -20.47 -57.01
CA PHE A 4 23.57 -19.21 -57.01
C PHE A 4 24.54 -19.07 -58.19
N PHE A 5 24.99 -20.19 -58.75
CA PHE A 5 26.00 -20.24 -59.81
C PHE A 5 25.43 -20.68 -61.17
N GLY A 6 24.11 -20.80 -61.30
CA GLY A 6 23.49 -21.13 -62.58
C GLY A 6 23.46 -19.94 -63.52
N ASN A 7 23.72 -20.20 -64.80
CA ASN A 7 23.63 -19.20 -65.86
C ASN A 7 22.26 -19.33 -66.53
N HIS A 8 21.51 -18.23 -66.58
CA HIS A 8 20.16 -18.20 -67.15
C HIS A 8 19.85 -16.83 -67.75
N ASN A 9 18.82 -16.77 -68.61
CA ASN A 9 18.43 -15.52 -69.30
C ASN A 9 17.34 -14.72 -68.56
N PHE A 10 16.94 -15.14 -67.36
CA PHE A 10 15.92 -14.47 -66.56
C PHE A 10 16.42 -13.23 -65.81
N GLU A 11 17.51 -12.58 -66.21
CA GLU A 11 18.01 -11.41 -65.46
C GLU A 11 17.02 -10.23 -65.56
N PRO A 12 16.69 -9.56 -64.45
CA PRO A 12 15.77 -8.42 -64.45
C PRO A 12 16.43 -7.19 -65.06
N ALA A 13 15.65 -6.37 -65.78
CA ALA A 13 16.14 -5.11 -66.35
C ALA A 13 16.49 -4.07 -65.27
N GLU A 14 15.75 -4.08 -64.16
CA GLU A 14 16.03 -3.31 -62.94
C GLU A 14 15.76 -4.18 -61.70
N PRO A 15 16.48 -3.99 -60.58
CA PRO A 15 16.24 -4.72 -59.35
C PRO A 15 14.79 -4.56 -58.86
N LEU A 16 14.16 -5.67 -58.47
CA LEU A 16 12.78 -5.69 -58.01
C LEU A 16 12.67 -5.20 -56.57
N LEU A 17 12.53 -3.88 -56.40
CA LEU A 17 12.42 -3.22 -55.08
C LEU A 17 11.00 -2.74 -54.76
N SER A 18 10.08 -2.75 -55.72
CA SER A 18 8.69 -2.31 -55.56
C SER A 18 7.69 -3.47 -55.61
N SER A 19 6.52 -3.29 -55.01
CA SER A 19 5.46 -4.30 -54.98
C SER A 19 4.82 -4.49 -56.37
N ILE A 20 4.64 -5.74 -56.77
CA ILE A 20 4.01 -6.10 -58.05
C ILE A 20 2.48 -5.87 -57.94
N PRO A 21 1.84 -5.09 -58.83
CA PRO A 21 0.41 -4.75 -58.73
C PRO A 21 -0.56 -5.95 -58.76
N SER A 22 -0.15 -7.07 -59.36
CA SER A 22 -0.93 -8.31 -59.44
C SER A 22 -0.63 -9.32 -58.32
N ALA A 23 0.18 -8.96 -57.33
CA ALA A 23 0.53 -9.86 -56.23
C ALA A 23 -0.66 -10.15 -55.31
N ALA A 24 -0.69 -11.35 -54.75
CA ALA A 24 -1.63 -11.68 -53.69
C ALA A 24 -1.47 -10.73 -52.48
N PRO A 25 -2.54 -10.51 -51.68
CA PRO A 25 -2.46 -9.66 -50.51
C PRO A 25 -1.31 -10.09 -49.59
N TRP A 26 -0.60 -9.12 -49.01
CA TRP A 26 0.58 -9.37 -48.16
C TRP A 26 0.31 -10.42 -47.06
N MET A 27 -0.87 -10.37 -46.42
CA MET A 27 -1.23 -11.35 -45.40
C MET A 27 -1.39 -12.78 -45.92
N VAL A 28 -1.86 -12.96 -47.15
CA VAL A 28 -1.98 -14.28 -47.78
C VAL A 28 -0.58 -14.84 -48.05
N LEU A 29 0.31 -14.01 -48.61
CA LEU A 29 1.71 -14.37 -48.84
C LEU A 29 2.44 -14.69 -47.52
N PHE A 30 2.18 -13.90 -46.47
CA PHE A 30 2.69 -14.16 -45.13
C PHE A 30 2.21 -15.52 -44.60
N GLY A 31 0.93 -15.85 -44.75
CA GLY A 31 0.37 -17.14 -44.32
C GLY A 31 0.93 -18.35 -45.07
N ILE A 32 1.25 -18.19 -46.36
CA ILE A 32 1.90 -19.24 -47.16
C ILE A 32 3.38 -19.39 -46.76
N PHE A 33 4.06 -18.29 -46.44
CA PHE A 33 5.47 -18.31 -46.04
C PHE A 33 5.67 -18.75 -44.58
N PHE A 34 4.71 -18.48 -43.68
CA PHE A 34 4.87 -18.71 -42.25
C PHE A 34 5.31 -20.14 -41.87
N PRO A 35 4.78 -21.23 -42.46
CA PRO A 35 5.27 -22.58 -42.19
C PRO A 35 6.78 -22.75 -42.41
N ALA A 36 7.39 -21.98 -43.31
CA ALA A 36 8.83 -22.05 -43.59
C ALA A 36 9.68 -21.57 -42.40
N VAL A 37 9.16 -20.70 -41.54
CA VAL A 37 9.86 -20.21 -40.33
C VAL A 37 9.45 -20.96 -39.05
N THR A 38 8.59 -21.97 -39.17
CA THR A 38 8.23 -22.85 -38.05
C THR A 38 9.29 -23.93 -37.81
N GLY A 39 9.09 -24.76 -36.78
CA GLY A 39 9.92 -25.95 -36.54
C GLY A 39 11.15 -25.73 -35.65
N PHE A 40 11.35 -24.53 -35.11
CA PHE A 40 12.40 -24.28 -34.10
C PHE A 40 12.22 -25.17 -32.84
N GLU A 41 10.99 -25.61 -32.58
CA GLU A 41 10.64 -26.51 -31.47
C GLU A 41 11.14 -27.96 -31.67
N ALA A 42 11.64 -28.33 -32.85
CA ALA A 42 12.18 -29.66 -33.09
C ALA A 42 13.28 -30.02 -32.06
N GLY A 43 14.15 -29.05 -31.71
CA GLY A 43 15.17 -29.24 -30.67
C GLY A 43 14.60 -29.35 -29.25
N VAL A 44 13.40 -28.79 -29.00
CA VAL A 44 12.71 -28.89 -27.70
C VAL A 44 12.00 -30.24 -27.57
N SER A 45 11.41 -30.74 -28.66
CA SER A 45 10.67 -32.01 -28.69
C SER A 45 11.53 -33.24 -28.40
N MET A 46 12.86 -33.13 -28.57
CA MET A 46 13.86 -34.16 -28.26
C MET A 46 14.70 -33.80 -27.02
N SER A 47 14.20 -32.91 -26.16
CA SER A 47 14.94 -32.43 -24.98
C SER A 47 15.36 -33.53 -24.01
N GLY A 48 14.60 -34.63 -23.92
CA GLY A 48 14.92 -35.80 -23.10
C GLY A 48 16.17 -36.56 -23.54
N ASP A 49 16.62 -36.38 -24.79
CA ASP A 49 17.74 -37.11 -25.39
C ASP A 49 19.03 -36.27 -25.45
N LEU A 50 19.02 -35.03 -24.95
CA LEU A 50 20.18 -34.13 -24.96
C LEU A 50 21.07 -34.34 -23.73
N LYS A 51 22.41 -34.35 -23.94
CA LYS A 51 23.40 -34.44 -22.85
C LYS A 51 23.33 -33.25 -21.87
N ASP A 52 23.07 -32.04 -22.39
CA ASP A 52 22.86 -30.82 -21.60
C ASP A 52 21.74 -29.99 -22.26
N PRO A 53 20.47 -30.26 -21.93
CA PRO A 53 19.33 -29.56 -22.53
C PRO A 53 19.33 -28.06 -22.23
N LYS A 54 19.75 -27.67 -21.02
CA LYS A 54 19.72 -26.27 -20.55
C LYS A 54 20.59 -25.36 -21.40
N LYS A 55 21.75 -25.83 -21.84
CA LYS A 55 22.65 -25.07 -22.72
C LYS A 55 22.36 -25.29 -24.21
N SER A 56 22.04 -26.53 -24.60
CA SER A 56 21.95 -26.90 -26.01
C SER A 56 20.68 -26.35 -26.69
N ILE A 57 19.55 -26.31 -25.97
CA ILE A 57 18.28 -25.83 -26.53
C ILE A 57 18.35 -24.34 -26.87
N PRO A 58 18.73 -23.41 -25.95
CA PRO A 58 18.75 -21.98 -26.29
C PRO A 58 19.74 -21.67 -27.41
N LEU A 59 20.96 -22.22 -27.34
CA LEU A 59 22.00 -21.97 -28.33
C LEU A 59 21.62 -22.53 -29.70
N GLY A 60 21.19 -23.80 -29.75
CA GLY A 60 20.81 -24.46 -31.00
C GLY A 60 19.62 -23.78 -31.68
N THR A 61 18.60 -23.42 -30.89
CA THR A 61 17.38 -22.77 -31.41
C THR A 61 17.69 -21.38 -31.98
N ILE A 62 18.42 -20.54 -31.24
CA ILE A 62 18.76 -19.18 -31.69
C ILE A 62 19.66 -19.21 -32.93
N LEU A 63 20.66 -20.11 -32.96
CA LEU A 63 21.52 -20.26 -34.13
C LEU A 63 20.74 -20.75 -35.35
N ALA A 64 19.86 -21.74 -35.20
CA ALA A 64 19.03 -22.24 -36.30
C ALA A 64 18.13 -21.14 -36.89
N ILE A 65 17.45 -20.37 -36.04
CA ILE A 65 16.60 -19.24 -36.47
C ILE A 65 17.45 -18.18 -37.18
N THR A 66 18.61 -17.83 -36.63
CA THR A 66 19.49 -16.80 -37.20
C THR A 66 20.04 -17.22 -38.57
N VAL A 67 20.49 -18.47 -38.70
CA VAL A 67 20.98 -19.01 -39.98
C VAL A 67 19.85 -19.06 -41.00
N GLY A 68 18.66 -19.55 -40.61
CA GLY A 68 17.49 -19.57 -41.48
C GLY A 68 17.11 -18.17 -41.98
N LEU A 69 17.09 -17.18 -41.08
CA LEU A 69 16.81 -15.78 -41.41
C LEU A 69 17.82 -15.22 -42.43
N ILE A 70 19.13 -15.45 -42.22
CA ILE A 70 20.17 -15.00 -43.14
C ILE A 70 20.00 -15.65 -44.51
N VAL A 71 19.70 -16.94 -44.56
CA VAL A 71 19.48 -17.67 -45.82
C VAL A 71 18.24 -17.15 -46.54
N TYR A 72 17.12 -16.94 -45.86
CA TYR A 72 15.90 -16.42 -46.48
C TYR A 72 16.05 -14.99 -46.99
N ILE A 73 16.63 -14.09 -46.20
CA ILE A 73 16.91 -12.72 -46.66
C ILE A 73 17.90 -12.73 -47.82
N GLY A 74 18.96 -13.54 -47.73
CA GLY A 74 19.96 -13.68 -48.79
C GLY A 74 19.36 -14.19 -50.10
N LEU A 75 18.44 -15.17 -50.04
CA LEU A 75 17.71 -15.66 -51.21
C LEU A 75 16.75 -14.62 -51.78
N ALA A 76 16.02 -13.89 -50.93
CA ALA A 76 15.11 -12.84 -51.38
C ALA A 76 15.86 -11.71 -52.11
N VAL A 77 16.99 -11.26 -51.55
CA VAL A 77 17.88 -10.29 -52.22
C VAL A 77 18.43 -10.88 -53.51
N PHE A 78 18.92 -12.13 -53.49
CA PHE A 78 19.43 -12.77 -54.70
C PHE A 78 18.38 -12.81 -55.84
N PHE A 79 17.15 -13.24 -55.55
CA PHE A 79 16.08 -13.29 -56.56
C PHE A 79 15.71 -11.90 -57.07
N SER A 80 15.68 -10.89 -56.20
CA SER A 80 15.37 -9.50 -56.59
C SER A 80 16.35 -8.93 -57.63
N TYR A 81 17.63 -9.35 -57.60
CA TYR A 81 18.67 -8.86 -58.51
C TYR A 81 18.97 -9.81 -59.68
N ARG A 82 18.62 -11.10 -59.58
CA ARG A 82 19.02 -12.10 -60.57
C ARG A 82 17.85 -12.68 -61.36
N VAL A 83 16.61 -12.60 -60.90
CA VAL A 83 15.47 -13.23 -61.57
C VAL A 83 14.37 -12.20 -61.89
N SER A 84 13.84 -12.24 -63.10
CA SER A 84 12.78 -11.34 -63.57
C SER A 84 11.47 -11.59 -62.84
N SER A 85 10.68 -10.53 -62.61
CA SER A 85 9.44 -10.61 -61.85
C SER A 85 8.41 -11.52 -62.51
N ASP A 86 8.33 -11.46 -63.85
CA ASP A 86 7.42 -12.30 -64.63
C ASP A 86 7.73 -13.78 -64.44
N ALA A 87 9.02 -14.16 -64.46
CA ALA A 87 9.45 -15.53 -64.23
C ALA A 87 9.17 -15.99 -62.78
N LEU A 88 9.36 -15.12 -61.78
CA LEU A 88 9.04 -15.44 -60.38
C LEU A 88 7.54 -15.62 -60.12
N VAL A 89 6.69 -14.87 -60.84
CA VAL A 89 5.23 -14.93 -60.68
C VAL A 89 4.61 -16.11 -61.45
N ASN A 90 5.09 -16.36 -62.67
CA ASN A 90 4.41 -17.27 -63.60
C ASN A 90 5.07 -18.65 -63.75
N ASN A 91 6.31 -18.85 -63.26
CA ASN A 91 7.04 -20.12 -63.41
C ASN A 91 7.30 -20.82 -62.07
N SER A 92 6.49 -21.81 -61.73
CA SER A 92 6.67 -22.62 -60.52
C SER A 92 7.96 -23.46 -60.50
N ASN A 93 8.58 -23.68 -61.67
CA ASN A 93 9.84 -24.43 -61.80
C ASN A 93 11.08 -23.54 -61.87
N ILE A 94 10.95 -22.24 -61.59
CA ILE A 94 12.04 -21.27 -61.77
C ILE A 94 13.34 -21.67 -61.07
N LEU A 95 13.27 -22.33 -59.91
CA LEU A 95 14.46 -22.81 -59.19
C LEU A 95 15.25 -23.87 -59.95
N LEU A 96 14.60 -24.65 -60.81
CA LEU A 96 15.26 -25.63 -61.69
C LEU A 96 15.91 -24.92 -62.87
N ASP A 97 15.20 -23.97 -63.48
CA ASP A 97 15.61 -23.29 -64.70
C ASP A 97 16.80 -22.33 -64.47
N ILE A 98 16.90 -21.73 -63.28
CA ILE A 98 18.03 -20.86 -62.91
C ILE A 98 19.24 -21.64 -62.36
N SER A 99 19.13 -22.96 -62.19
CA SER A 99 20.15 -23.73 -61.50
C SER A 99 21.28 -24.18 -62.43
N PHE A 100 22.50 -24.25 -61.90
CA PHE A 100 23.66 -24.79 -62.61
C PHE A 100 23.52 -26.29 -62.91
N PHE A 101 22.93 -27.03 -61.96
CA PHE A 101 22.67 -28.46 -62.07
C PHE A 101 21.31 -28.78 -61.42
N PRO A 102 20.22 -28.90 -62.21
CA PRO A 102 18.86 -29.12 -61.72
C PRO A 102 18.66 -30.36 -60.84
N PRO A 103 19.31 -31.52 -61.09
CA PRO A 103 19.15 -32.68 -60.21
C PRO A 103 19.59 -32.43 -58.77
N LEU A 104 20.53 -31.51 -58.52
CA LEU A 104 20.92 -31.15 -57.15
C LEU A 104 19.84 -30.34 -56.42
N VAL A 105 19.07 -29.54 -57.17
CA VAL A 105 17.90 -28.82 -56.61
C VAL A 105 16.83 -29.81 -56.22
N ILE A 106 16.52 -30.78 -57.08
CA ILE A 106 15.56 -31.85 -56.79
C ILE A 106 16.02 -32.66 -55.57
N ALA A 107 17.29 -33.09 -55.52
CA ALA A 107 17.84 -33.81 -54.38
C ALA A 107 17.77 -32.98 -53.08
N GLY A 108 18.00 -31.68 -53.16
CA GLY A 108 17.85 -30.75 -52.04
C GLY A 108 16.41 -30.63 -51.54
N ILE A 109 15.44 -30.52 -52.47
CA ILE A 109 14.00 -30.50 -52.14
C ILE A 109 13.63 -31.79 -51.42
N TRP A 110 13.96 -32.95 -51.98
CA TRP A 110 13.69 -34.27 -51.38
C TRP A 110 14.33 -34.41 -50.00
N GLY A 111 15.60 -34.00 -49.85
CA GLY A 111 16.30 -34.04 -48.58
C GLY A 111 15.62 -33.17 -47.51
N ALA A 112 15.22 -31.94 -47.88
CA ALA A 112 14.54 -31.02 -46.96
C ALA A 112 13.14 -31.52 -46.56
N THR A 113 12.33 -31.96 -47.53
CA THR A 113 10.95 -32.41 -47.28
C THR A 113 10.90 -33.71 -46.48
N LEU A 114 11.74 -34.69 -46.83
CA LEU A 114 11.80 -35.97 -46.09
C LEU A 114 12.35 -35.78 -44.68
N SER A 115 13.38 -34.94 -44.51
CA SER A 115 13.95 -34.65 -43.19
C SER A 115 12.91 -34.00 -42.27
N SER A 116 12.19 -32.99 -42.76
CA SER A 116 11.14 -32.31 -41.99
C SER A 116 9.98 -33.27 -41.64
N ALA A 117 9.51 -34.06 -42.60
CA ALA A 117 8.46 -35.04 -42.38
C ALA A 117 8.85 -36.11 -41.34
N MET A 118 10.08 -36.65 -41.43
CA MET A 118 10.59 -37.60 -40.43
C MET A 118 10.68 -36.96 -39.04
N GLY A 119 11.16 -35.71 -38.95
CA GLY A 119 11.22 -34.97 -37.70
C GLY A 119 9.84 -34.83 -37.02
N SER A 120 8.81 -34.46 -37.78
CA SER A 120 7.44 -34.33 -37.26
C SER A 120 6.81 -35.68 -36.88
N ILE A 121 7.05 -36.74 -37.66
CA ILE A 121 6.55 -38.10 -37.37
C ILE A 121 7.17 -38.68 -36.10
N LEU A 122 8.41 -38.30 -35.75
CA LEU A 122 9.06 -38.74 -34.52
C LEU A 122 8.72 -37.85 -33.32
N GLY A 123 8.63 -36.53 -33.52
CA GLY A 123 8.39 -35.56 -32.44
C GLY A 123 6.97 -35.59 -31.89
N ALA A 124 5.94 -35.54 -32.74
CA ALA A 124 4.55 -35.44 -32.29
C ALA A 124 4.09 -36.61 -31.39
N PRO A 125 4.40 -37.89 -31.70
CA PRO A 125 4.06 -39.02 -30.84
C PRO A 125 4.72 -38.96 -29.46
N ARG A 126 5.98 -38.48 -29.38
CA ARG A 126 6.72 -38.36 -28.12
C ARG A 126 6.12 -37.29 -27.22
N ILE A 127 5.71 -36.14 -27.77
CA ILE A 127 4.98 -35.09 -27.02
C ILE A 127 3.66 -35.66 -26.47
N LEU A 128 2.89 -36.37 -27.30
CA LEU A 128 1.61 -36.95 -26.88
C LEU A 128 1.79 -38.05 -25.83
N GLN A 129 2.85 -38.87 -25.92
CA GLN A 129 3.23 -39.87 -24.93
C GLN A 129 3.59 -39.23 -23.58
N ALA A 130 4.41 -38.17 -23.59
CA ALA A 130 4.80 -37.45 -22.38
C ALA A 130 3.57 -36.84 -21.68
N ALA A 131 2.73 -36.11 -22.41
CA ALA A 131 1.49 -35.56 -21.88
C ALA A 131 0.55 -36.64 -21.30
N SER A 132 0.51 -37.82 -21.92
CA SER A 132 -0.29 -38.95 -21.40
C SER A 132 0.30 -39.55 -20.12
N SER A 133 1.62 -39.53 -19.98
CA SER A 133 2.35 -40.00 -18.79
C SER A 133 2.07 -39.10 -17.59
N ASP A 134 1.95 -37.79 -17.85
CA ASP A 134 1.52 -36.76 -16.88
C ASP A 134 0.00 -36.78 -16.61
N LYS A 135 -0.72 -37.80 -17.12
CA LYS A 135 -2.18 -37.98 -16.96
C LYS A 135 -3.04 -36.84 -17.56
N ILE A 136 -2.46 -36.03 -18.44
CA ILE A 136 -3.14 -34.92 -19.13
C ILE A 136 -4.04 -35.48 -20.25
N THR A 137 -3.51 -36.41 -21.06
CA THR A 137 -4.25 -37.07 -22.15
C THR A 137 -4.58 -38.54 -21.80
N PRO A 138 -5.45 -39.24 -22.56
CA PRO A 138 -5.84 -40.61 -22.24
C PRO A 138 -4.61 -41.54 -22.09
N LYS A 139 -4.53 -42.29 -20.98
CA LYS A 139 -3.42 -43.20 -20.63
C LYS A 139 -3.03 -44.22 -21.71
N PHE A 140 -3.90 -44.43 -22.70
CA PHE A 140 -3.63 -45.27 -23.86
C PHE A 140 -2.39 -44.82 -24.64
N PHE A 141 -2.13 -43.51 -24.72
CA PHE A 141 -0.98 -42.94 -25.44
C PHE A 141 0.34 -43.01 -24.67
N ALA A 142 0.30 -43.14 -23.33
CA ALA A 142 1.50 -43.27 -22.49
C ALA A 142 2.26 -44.60 -22.68
N ARG A 143 1.61 -45.61 -23.27
CA ARG A 143 2.20 -46.95 -23.46
C ARG A 143 3.31 -46.91 -24.51
N GLY A 144 4.55 -47.08 -24.08
CA GLY A 144 5.69 -47.32 -24.97
C GLY A 144 6.03 -48.80 -25.10
N TYR A 145 6.70 -49.16 -26.20
CA TYR A 145 7.00 -50.54 -26.58
C TYR A 145 8.49 -50.72 -26.89
N GLY A 146 9.06 -51.86 -26.48
CA GLY A 146 10.46 -52.21 -26.75
C GLY A 146 11.46 -51.52 -25.81
N LYS A 147 12.76 -51.65 -26.11
CA LYS A 147 13.85 -51.10 -25.30
C LYS A 147 13.91 -49.57 -25.33
N GLU A 148 13.55 -48.96 -26.45
CA GLU A 148 13.58 -47.50 -26.69
C GLU A 148 12.28 -46.77 -26.31
N ASN A 149 11.34 -47.47 -25.67
CA ASN A 149 10.06 -46.93 -25.19
C ASN A 149 9.21 -46.25 -26.29
N GLU A 150 9.11 -46.89 -27.46
CA GLU A 150 8.48 -46.29 -28.66
C GLU A 150 6.94 -46.16 -28.54
N PRO A 151 6.36 -44.95 -28.76
CA PRO A 151 4.93 -44.70 -28.56
C PRO A 151 4.07 -45.09 -29.77
N ARG A 152 3.92 -46.40 -30.01
CA ARG A 152 3.19 -46.93 -31.18
C ARG A 152 1.75 -46.40 -31.30
N ASN A 153 1.04 -46.27 -30.19
CA ASN A 153 -0.34 -45.80 -30.16
C ASN A 153 -0.46 -44.32 -30.54
N ALA A 154 0.47 -43.49 -30.05
CA ALA A 154 0.53 -42.08 -30.41
C ALA A 154 1.00 -41.91 -31.87
N LEU A 155 1.93 -42.74 -32.33
CA LEU A 155 2.39 -42.77 -33.71
C LEU A 155 1.25 -43.09 -34.68
N LEU A 156 0.41 -44.09 -34.36
CA LEU A 156 -0.76 -44.42 -35.17
C LEU A 156 -1.74 -43.24 -35.26
N MET A 157 -1.97 -42.54 -34.14
CA MET A 157 -2.82 -41.34 -34.14
C MET A 157 -2.24 -40.23 -35.03
N THR A 158 -0.96 -39.94 -34.88
CA THR A 158 -0.26 -38.95 -35.72
C THR A 158 -0.34 -39.32 -37.21
N PHE A 159 -0.15 -40.60 -37.53
CA PHE A 159 -0.28 -41.10 -38.90
C PHE A 159 -1.68 -40.88 -39.48
N LEU A 160 -2.74 -41.20 -38.72
CA LEU A 160 -4.12 -40.98 -39.18
C LEU A 160 -4.44 -39.50 -39.40
N ILE A 161 -3.94 -38.61 -38.54
CA ILE A 161 -4.12 -37.16 -38.70
C ILE A 161 -3.34 -36.64 -39.92
N ALA A 162 -2.10 -37.10 -40.10
CA ALA A 162 -1.29 -36.73 -41.26
C ALA A 162 -1.94 -37.21 -42.57
N GLU A 163 -2.42 -38.44 -42.62
CA GLU A 163 -3.12 -39.01 -43.77
C GLU A 163 -4.39 -38.21 -44.11
N ALA A 164 -5.18 -37.83 -43.10
CA ALA A 164 -6.35 -36.98 -43.31
C ALA A 164 -5.97 -35.63 -43.94
N GLY A 165 -4.81 -35.07 -43.58
CA GLY A 165 -4.27 -33.87 -44.21
C GLY A 165 -3.85 -34.10 -45.67
N ILE A 166 -3.16 -35.22 -45.96
CA ILE A 166 -2.73 -35.58 -47.32
C ILE A 166 -3.94 -35.73 -48.26
N LEU A 167 -5.03 -36.34 -47.77
CA LEU A 167 -6.27 -36.54 -48.55
C LEU A 167 -6.96 -35.24 -48.98
N ILE A 168 -6.68 -34.10 -48.33
CA ILE A 168 -7.20 -32.79 -48.74
C ILE A 168 -6.62 -32.37 -50.10
N GLY A 169 -5.38 -32.76 -50.42
CA GLY A 169 -4.76 -32.55 -51.73
C GLY A 169 -4.39 -31.10 -52.10
N GLU A 170 -4.61 -30.13 -51.21
CA GLU A 170 -4.32 -28.70 -51.46
C GLU A 170 -3.35 -28.13 -50.42
N LEU A 171 -2.11 -27.87 -50.84
CA LEU A 171 -1.01 -27.41 -49.96
C LEU A 171 -1.34 -26.08 -49.28
N ASP A 172 -1.91 -25.12 -50.01
CA ASP A 172 -2.19 -23.77 -49.51
C ASP A 172 -3.26 -23.74 -48.41
N VAL A 173 -4.22 -24.67 -48.47
CA VAL A 173 -5.23 -24.84 -47.40
C VAL A 173 -4.57 -25.43 -46.16
N ILE A 174 -3.75 -26.48 -46.32
CA ILE A 174 -3.06 -27.13 -45.20
C ILE A 174 -2.09 -26.14 -44.52
N ALA A 175 -1.34 -25.37 -45.30
CA ALA A 175 -0.40 -24.37 -44.79
C ALA A 175 -1.10 -23.34 -43.89
N ARG A 176 -2.28 -22.85 -44.28
CA ARG A 176 -3.06 -21.89 -43.47
C ARG A 176 -3.55 -22.50 -42.16
N VAL A 177 -4.08 -23.71 -42.20
CA VAL A 177 -4.58 -24.41 -41.00
C VAL A 177 -3.44 -24.68 -40.01
N VAL A 178 -2.31 -25.20 -40.49
CA VAL A 178 -1.13 -25.51 -39.68
C VAL A 178 -0.54 -24.25 -39.06
N SER A 179 -0.43 -23.17 -39.84
CA SER A 179 0.03 -21.87 -39.34
C SER A 179 -0.81 -21.39 -38.15
N MET A 180 -2.12 -21.61 -38.20
CA MET A 180 -3.00 -21.18 -37.12
C MET A 180 -2.71 -21.89 -35.79
N PHE A 181 -2.49 -23.20 -35.83
CA PHE A 181 -2.14 -23.96 -34.63
C PHE A 181 -0.77 -23.54 -34.06
N PHE A 182 0.23 -23.34 -34.91
CA PHE A 182 1.56 -22.89 -34.46
C PHE A 182 1.53 -21.48 -33.88
N ILE A 183 0.88 -20.51 -34.53
CA ILE A 183 0.80 -19.14 -34.00
C ILE A 183 0.02 -19.11 -32.70
N THR A 184 -1.04 -19.92 -32.58
CA THR A 184 -1.78 -20.08 -31.32
C THR A 184 -0.87 -20.61 -30.21
N ALA A 185 -0.13 -21.69 -30.47
CA ALA A 185 0.80 -22.27 -29.50
C ALA A 185 1.88 -21.25 -29.09
N TYR A 186 2.48 -20.54 -30.04
CA TYR A 186 3.48 -19.50 -29.77
C TYR A 186 2.91 -18.33 -28.96
N GLY A 187 1.66 -17.93 -29.23
CA GLY A 187 0.95 -16.90 -28.47
C GLY A 187 0.76 -17.29 -27.01
N PHE A 188 0.33 -18.53 -26.75
CA PHE A 188 0.15 -19.07 -25.40
C PHE A 188 1.47 -19.34 -24.68
N LEU A 189 2.52 -19.82 -25.36
CA LEU A 189 3.86 -19.99 -24.78
C LEU A 189 4.43 -18.65 -24.29
N ASN A 190 4.32 -17.61 -25.12
CA ASN A 190 4.74 -16.26 -24.76
C ASN A 190 3.90 -15.70 -23.60
N MET A 191 2.59 -15.92 -23.60
CA MET A 191 1.71 -15.50 -22.50
C MET A 191 2.05 -16.22 -21.19
N SER A 192 2.24 -17.53 -21.23
CA SER A 192 2.60 -18.35 -20.06
C SER A 192 3.94 -17.90 -19.49
N SER A 193 4.96 -17.69 -20.34
CA SER A 193 6.25 -17.16 -19.91
C SER A 193 6.14 -15.78 -19.26
N ALA A 194 5.28 -14.89 -19.78
CA ALA A 194 5.06 -13.57 -19.20
C ALA A 194 4.38 -13.65 -17.82
N LEU A 195 3.39 -14.51 -17.67
CA LEU A 195 2.65 -14.72 -16.41
C LEU A 195 3.55 -15.37 -15.34
N GLU A 196 4.28 -16.43 -15.69
CA GLU A 196 5.22 -17.12 -14.80
C GLU A 196 6.32 -16.17 -14.32
N ASN A 197 6.93 -15.37 -15.21
CA ASN A 197 7.94 -14.38 -14.85
C ASN A 197 7.39 -13.24 -13.98
N TRP A 198 6.08 -13.01 -13.97
CA TRP A 198 5.45 -12.00 -13.12
C TRP A 198 5.05 -12.56 -11.75
N ALA A 199 4.51 -13.77 -11.71
CA ALA A 199 3.75 -14.27 -10.58
C ALA A 199 4.39 -15.44 -9.83
N SER A 200 5.18 -16.27 -10.52
CA SER A 200 5.67 -17.53 -10.00
C SER A 200 7.00 -17.36 -9.28
N PRO A 201 7.10 -17.69 -7.98
CA PRO A 201 8.37 -17.66 -7.25
C PRO A 201 9.39 -18.71 -7.73
N ASP A 202 8.88 -19.80 -8.29
CA ASP A 202 9.66 -20.97 -8.73
C ASP A 202 10.23 -20.78 -10.14
N PHE A 203 9.64 -19.88 -10.93
CA PHE A 203 10.11 -19.59 -12.28
C PHE A 203 11.40 -18.75 -12.26
N ARG A 204 12.54 -19.44 -12.36
CA ARG A 204 13.89 -18.84 -12.38
C ARG A 204 14.64 -19.25 -13.65
N PRO A 205 14.33 -18.65 -14.81
CA PRO A 205 14.93 -19.07 -16.07
C PRO A 205 16.43 -18.75 -16.10
N ASP A 206 17.24 -19.74 -16.48
CA ASP A 206 18.69 -19.58 -16.68
C ASP A 206 18.98 -18.54 -17.79
N PHE A 207 18.15 -18.53 -18.84
CA PHE A 207 18.14 -17.51 -19.89
C PHE A 207 17.09 -16.42 -19.58
N LYS A 208 17.56 -15.26 -19.12
CA LYS A 208 16.68 -14.16 -18.67
C LYS A 208 16.12 -13.37 -19.85
N VAL A 209 14.83 -13.52 -20.08
CA VAL A 209 14.08 -12.71 -21.06
C VAL A 209 13.22 -11.67 -20.32
N PRO A 210 13.30 -10.38 -20.67
CA PRO A 210 12.40 -9.36 -20.15
C PRO A 210 10.93 -9.72 -20.42
N LYS A 211 10.08 -9.61 -19.40
CA LYS A 211 8.63 -9.89 -19.50
C LYS A 211 7.94 -9.15 -20.66
N LEU A 212 8.41 -7.95 -21.00
CA LEU A 212 7.86 -7.16 -22.09
C LEU A 212 8.02 -7.85 -23.45
N ILE A 213 9.13 -8.57 -23.66
CA ILE A 213 9.37 -9.29 -24.92
C ILE A 213 8.33 -10.41 -25.08
N SER A 214 8.07 -11.18 -24.01
CA SER A 214 7.04 -12.23 -24.02
C SER A 214 5.63 -11.64 -24.21
N ILE A 215 5.31 -10.51 -23.58
CA ILE A 215 4.01 -9.84 -23.77
C ILE A 215 3.84 -9.38 -25.23
N VAL A 216 4.86 -8.73 -25.80
CA VAL A 216 4.85 -8.26 -27.19
C VAL A 216 4.75 -9.44 -28.15
N GLY A 217 5.47 -10.53 -27.90
CA GLY A 217 5.41 -11.75 -28.71
C GLY A 217 4.02 -12.39 -28.68
N SER A 218 3.38 -12.46 -27.52
CA SER A 218 2.01 -12.97 -27.39
C SER A 218 1.01 -12.10 -28.15
N LEU A 219 1.06 -10.78 -27.97
CA LEU A 219 0.18 -9.84 -28.67
C LEU A 219 0.38 -9.87 -30.18
N ALA A 220 1.63 -9.97 -30.64
CA ALA A 220 1.95 -10.10 -32.06
C ALA A 220 1.37 -11.39 -32.66
N CYS A 221 1.43 -12.51 -31.95
CA CYS A 221 0.82 -13.77 -32.40
C CYS A 221 -0.70 -13.61 -32.58
N PHE A 222 -1.41 -13.05 -31.59
CA PHE A 222 -2.85 -12.83 -31.70
C PHE A 222 -3.21 -11.83 -32.80
N LEU A 223 -2.43 -10.76 -32.97
CA LEU A 223 -2.61 -9.81 -34.06
C LEU A 223 -2.47 -10.49 -35.43
N VAL A 224 -1.41 -11.28 -35.61
CA VAL A 224 -1.17 -12.03 -36.86
C VAL A 224 -2.28 -13.03 -37.13
N MET A 225 -2.80 -13.71 -36.10
CA MET A 225 -3.96 -14.61 -36.23
C MET A 225 -5.19 -13.86 -36.76
N ILE A 226 -5.52 -12.70 -36.20
CA ILE A 226 -6.64 -11.87 -36.65
C ILE A 226 -6.45 -11.46 -38.12
N LEU A 227 -5.23 -11.09 -38.50
CA LEU A 227 -4.92 -10.65 -39.86
C LEU A 227 -4.92 -11.79 -40.89
N LEU A 228 -4.64 -13.04 -40.47
CA LEU A 228 -4.62 -14.20 -41.34
C LEU A 228 -6.04 -14.72 -41.64
N ASP A 229 -6.77 -15.10 -40.59
CA ASP A 229 -8.12 -15.64 -40.71
C ASP A 229 -8.84 -15.58 -39.36
N VAL A 230 -9.79 -14.65 -39.24
CA VAL A 230 -10.58 -14.44 -38.01
C VAL A 230 -11.44 -15.66 -37.68
N VAL A 231 -11.97 -16.38 -38.68
CA VAL A 231 -12.85 -17.53 -38.45
C VAL A 231 -12.02 -18.70 -37.91
N ALA A 232 -10.87 -18.98 -38.54
CA ALA A 232 -9.94 -20.00 -38.04
C ALA A 232 -9.41 -19.64 -36.65
N MET A 233 -9.28 -18.35 -36.31
CA MET A 233 -8.82 -17.88 -35.01
C MET A 233 -9.78 -18.25 -33.90
N PHE A 234 -11.06 -17.95 -34.10
CA PHE A 234 -12.10 -18.32 -33.15
C PHE A 234 -12.19 -19.84 -33.02
N GLY A 235 -12.09 -20.58 -34.13
CA GLY A 235 -12.04 -22.04 -34.13
C GLY A 235 -10.89 -22.61 -33.30
N ALA A 236 -9.65 -22.22 -33.61
CA ALA A 236 -8.45 -22.70 -32.91
C ALA A 236 -8.45 -22.31 -31.42
N THR A 237 -8.84 -21.07 -31.11
CA THR A 237 -8.90 -20.56 -29.73
C THR A 237 -10.01 -21.24 -28.92
N LEU A 238 -11.17 -21.52 -29.54
CA LEU A 238 -12.24 -22.28 -28.90
C LEU A 238 -11.79 -23.71 -28.57
N VAL A 239 -11.14 -24.40 -29.52
CA VAL A 239 -10.60 -25.75 -29.30
C VAL A 239 -9.60 -25.76 -28.16
N MET A 240 -8.63 -24.83 -28.18
CA MET A 240 -7.64 -24.71 -27.09
C MET A 240 -8.29 -24.35 -25.74
N GLY A 241 -9.29 -23.47 -25.75
CA GLY A 241 -10.06 -23.10 -24.56
C GLY A 241 -10.84 -24.28 -23.97
N ILE A 242 -11.46 -25.11 -24.82
CA ILE A 242 -12.14 -26.34 -24.38
C ILE A 242 -11.14 -27.33 -23.77
N ILE A 243 -9.99 -27.53 -24.42
CA ILE A 243 -8.93 -28.39 -23.89
C ILE A 243 -8.46 -27.85 -22.53
N PHE A 244 -8.18 -26.55 -22.42
CA PHE A 244 -7.76 -25.92 -21.18
C PHE A 244 -8.80 -26.09 -20.06
N LEU A 245 -10.08 -25.82 -20.32
CA LEU A 245 -11.15 -25.98 -19.33
C LEU A 245 -11.36 -27.44 -18.92
N TYR A 246 -11.25 -28.37 -19.88
CA TYR A 246 -11.32 -29.80 -19.61
C TYR A 246 -10.17 -30.26 -18.69
N LEU A 247 -8.95 -29.79 -18.94
CA LEU A 247 -7.79 -30.09 -18.11
C LEU A 247 -7.91 -29.46 -16.72
N LYS A 248 -8.35 -28.20 -16.63
CA LYS A 248 -8.57 -27.49 -15.36
C LYS A 248 -9.61 -28.22 -14.49
N ARG A 249 -10.70 -28.72 -15.08
CA ARG A 249 -11.74 -29.46 -14.35
C ARG A 249 -11.29 -30.82 -13.80
N ARG A 250 -10.22 -31.40 -14.34
CA ARG A 250 -9.74 -32.71 -13.90
C ARG A 250 -8.87 -32.67 -12.65
N GLU A 251 -8.73 -31.50 -12.01
CA GLU A 251 -7.95 -31.32 -10.76
C GLU A 251 -6.67 -32.14 -10.79
N LEU A 252 -5.86 -31.96 -11.84
CA LEU A 252 -4.44 -32.23 -11.67
C LEU A 252 -3.98 -31.14 -10.69
N THR A 253 -4.00 -31.48 -9.40
CA THR A 253 -3.17 -30.85 -8.40
C THR A 253 -1.73 -31.03 -8.87
N LEU A 254 -1.31 -30.21 -9.84
CA LEU A 254 0.09 -30.03 -10.13
C LEU A 254 0.69 -29.59 -8.79
N GLU A 255 1.72 -30.29 -8.34
CA GLU A 255 2.43 -29.94 -7.10
C GLU A 255 2.99 -28.50 -7.16
N SER A 256 3.06 -27.90 -8.35
CA SER A 256 3.24 -26.47 -8.56
C SER A 256 1.91 -25.73 -8.35
N GLY A 257 1.82 -24.89 -7.33
CA GLY A 257 0.63 -24.13 -6.95
C GLY A 257 0.00 -23.26 -8.05
N ASP A 258 -1.14 -22.63 -7.75
CA ASP A 258 -1.89 -21.82 -8.73
C ASP A 258 -1.15 -20.51 -9.05
N THR A 259 -0.65 -20.39 -10.28
CA THR A 259 0.00 -19.18 -10.81
C THR A 259 -0.83 -17.91 -10.61
N TRP A 260 -2.17 -18.02 -10.63
CA TRP A 260 -3.05 -16.87 -10.42
C TRP A 260 -3.03 -16.32 -9.00
N GLU A 261 -2.82 -17.17 -7.99
CA GLU A 261 -2.65 -16.73 -6.61
C GLU A 261 -1.39 -15.86 -6.46
N GLY A 262 -0.30 -16.28 -7.14
CA GLY A 262 0.93 -15.50 -7.23
C GLY A 262 0.73 -14.11 -7.88
N VAL A 263 -0.08 -14.04 -8.95
CA VAL A 263 -0.43 -12.77 -9.61
C VAL A 263 -1.13 -11.84 -8.60
N TRP A 264 -2.16 -12.33 -7.93
CA TRP A 264 -2.93 -11.54 -6.97
C TRP A 264 -2.09 -11.11 -5.78
N SER A 265 -1.25 -11.99 -5.22
CA SER A 265 -0.32 -11.67 -4.15
C SER A 265 0.66 -10.57 -4.56
N SER A 266 1.19 -10.64 -5.78
CA SER A 266 2.07 -9.60 -6.34
C SER A 266 1.36 -8.26 -6.51
N ILE A 267 0.10 -8.26 -6.98
CA ILE A 267 -0.75 -7.07 -7.09
C ILE A 267 -1.02 -6.47 -5.71
N VAL A 268 -1.42 -7.27 -4.72
CA VAL A 268 -1.70 -6.83 -3.35
C VAL A 268 -0.44 -6.24 -2.72
N ARG A 269 0.70 -6.93 -2.79
CA ARG A 269 1.98 -6.44 -2.27
C ARG A 269 2.39 -5.10 -2.89
N THR A 270 2.28 -4.99 -4.21
CA THR A 270 2.61 -3.75 -4.93
C THR A 270 1.63 -2.63 -4.57
N GLY A 271 0.34 -2.96 -4.42
CA GLY A 271 -0.70 -2.05 -3.97
C GLY A 271 -0.42 -1.51 -2.57
N LEU A 272 -0.19 -2.38 -1.59
CA LEU A 272 0.14 -2.02 -0.21
C LEU A 272 1.41 -1.16 -0.14
N SER A 273 2.46 -1.52 -0.86
CA SER A 273 3.70 -0.73 -0.91
C SER A 273 3.46 0.69 -1.46
N ARG A 274 2.65 0.84 -2.51
CA ARG A 274 2.29 2.16 -3.05
C ARG A 274 1.41 2.97 -2.10
N LEU A 275 0.47 2.32 -1.41
CA LEU A 275 -0.38 2.96 -0.41
C LEU A 275 0.45 3.45 0.78
N HIS A 276 1.43 2.67 1.24
CA HIS A 276 2.33 3.05 2.33
C HIS A 276 3.20 4.27 2.00
N LEU A 277 3.66 4.40 0.75
CA LEU A 277 4.44 5.56 0.31
C LEU A 277 3.58 6.81 0.03
N GLY A 278 2.27 6.66 -0.11
CA GLY A 278 1.35 7.76 -0.38
C GLY A 278 1.04 8.58 0.86
N GLN A 279 0.98 9.91 0.73
CA GLN A 279 0.47 10.77 1.81
C GLN A 279 -1.06 10.71 1.86
N LEU A 280 -1.61 10.29 3.00
CA LEU A 280 -3.05 10.27 3.25
C LEU A 280 -3.60 11.70 3.34
N HIS A 281 -4.23 12.18 2.27
CA HIS A 281 -4.96 13.45 2.28
C HIS A 281 -6.33 13.27 2.94
N GLN A 282 -6.76 14.22 3.79
CA GLN A 282 -8.07 14.21 4.48
C GLN A 282 -9.26 13.91 3.57
N ARG A 283 -9.26 14.46 2.34
CA ARG A 283 -10.35 14.26 1.36
C ARG A 283 -10.48 12.80 0.88
N ASN A 284 -9.43 12.00 1.05
CA ASN A 284 -9.38 10.60 0.63
C ASN A 284 -9.53 9.62 1.81
N TRP A 285 -9.89 10.13 2.99
CA TRP A 285 -10.16 9.27 4.14
C TRP A 285 -11.26 8.25 3.83
N ARG A 286 -11.04 7.02 4.29
CA ARG A 286 -11.97 5.91 4.17
C ARG A 286 -12.00 5.14 5.48
N PRO A 287 -13.16 4.65 5.92
CA PRO A 287 -13.25 3.86 7.13
C PRO A 287 -12.60 2.49 6.92
N ASN A 288 -11.57 2.21 7.72
CA ASN A 288 -11.01 0.88 7.91
C ASN A 288 -11.33 0.45 9.33
N ILE A 289 -12.39 -0.35 9.46
CA ILE A 289 -13.11 -0.59 10.71
C ILE A 289 -12.68 -1.92 11.30
N ILE A 290 -12.23 -1.89 12.55
CA ILE A 290 -12.22 -3.06 13.43
C ILE A 290 -13.59 -3.13 14.11
N LEU A 291 -14.32 -4.22 13.88
CA LEU A 291 -15.60 -4.48 14.52
C LEU A 291 -15.42 -5.57 15.58
N PHE A 292 -15.94 -5.34 16.78
CA PHE A 292 -16.08 -6.40 17.77
C PHE A 292 -17.56 -6.73 17.98
N SER A 293 -18.07 -7.63 17.16
CA SER A 293 -19.49 -8.05 17.18
C SER A 293 -19.84 -8.91 18.40
N GLY A 294 -18.85 -9.59 19.00
CA GLY A 294 -19.11 -10.65 19.99
C GLY A 294 -19.70 -11.92 19.36
N GLY A 295 -19.59 -12.05 18.04
CA GLY A 295 -20.09 -13.17 17.24
C GLY A 295 -21.15 -12.71 16.24
N LEU A 296 -21.07 -13.25 15.02
CA LEU A 296 -21.95 -12.87 13.89
C LEU A 296 -23.44 -13.03 14.20
N PHE A 297 -23.78 -13.99 15.07
CA PHE A 297 -25.16 -14.28 15.47
C PHE A 297 -25.60 -13.54 16.74
N ALA A 298 -24.66 -13.10 17.58
CA ALA A 298 -24.98 -12.47 18.85
C ALA A 298 -25.48 -11.03 18.66
N ARG A 299 -24.87 -10.29 17.73
CA ARG A 299 -25.20 -8.88 17.45
C ARG A 299 -25.21 -8.59 15.94
N PRO A 300 -26.18 -9.13 15.18
CA PRO A 300 -26.23 -8.97 13.72
C PRO A 300 -26.36 -7.50 13.30
N HIS A 301 -27.00 -6.67 14.12
CA HIS A 301 -27.16 -5.23 13.88
C HIS A 301 -25.83 -4.46 13.81
N LEU A 302 -24.80 -4.86 14.59
CA LEU A 302 -23.47 -4.24 14.53
C LEU A 302 -22.77 -4.54 13.21
N VAL A 303 -22.92 -5.77 12.72
CA VAL A 303 -22.36 -6.20 11.44
C VAL A 303 -23.09 -5.50 10.29
N GLU A 304 -24.42 -5.42 10.34
CA GLU A 304 -25.24 -4.67 9.38
C GLU A 304 -24.84 -3.19 9.35
N PHE A 305 -24.68 -2.56 10.51
CA PHE A 305 -24.25 -1.17 10.59
C PHE A 305 -22.82 -0.96 10.06
N GLY A 306 -21.90 -1.85 10.43
CA GLY A 306 -20.53 -1.85 9.92
C GLY A 306 -20.46 -1.98 8.39
N LYS A 307 -21.38 -2.74 7.77
CA LYS A 307 -21.51 -2.84 6.31
C LYS A 307 -21.87 -1.49 5.66
N TRP A 308 -22.79 -0.73 6.26
CA TRP A 308 -23.15 0.59 5.76
C TRP A 308 -22.01 1.60 5.92
N LEU A 309 -21.25 1.52 7.01
CA LEU A 309 -20.09 2.39 7.21
C LEU A 309 -18.93 2.07 6.26
N ALA A 310 -18.63 0.79 6.03
CA ALA A 310 -17.53 0.36 5.14
C ALA A 310 -17.93 0.29 3.65
N TYR A 311 -19.19 0.60 3.32
CA TYR A 311 -19.81 0.38 2.01
C TYR A 311 -18.90 0.64 0.79
N LYS A 312 -18.81 -0.33 -0.15
CA LYS A 312 -18.06 -0.36 -1.44
C LYS A 312 -16.59 0.12 -1.47
N ARG A 313 -16.10 0.82 -0.45
CA ARG A 313 -14.86 1.61 -0.47
C ARG A 313 -14.04 1.47 0.81
N GLY A 314 -14.67 1.14 1.93
CA GLY A 314 -14.02 0.85 3.20
C GLY A 314 -13.70 -0.62 3.36
N VAL A 315 -13.10 -0.97 4.50
CA VAL A 315 -12.79 -2.34 4.90
C VAL A 315 -13.39 -2.59 6.27
N LEU A 316 -14.01 -3.75 6.45
CA LEU A 316 -14.58 -4.18 7.73
C LEU A 316 -13.90 -5.47 8.17
N SER A 317 -13.24 -5.42 9.33
CA SER A 317 -12.59 -6.56 9.95
C SER A 317 -13.31 -6.89 11.26
N ASP A 318 -14.15 -7.92 11.23
CA ASP A 318 -14.90 -8.38 12.38
C ASP A 318 -14.09 -9.40 13.20
N PHE A 319 -13.98 -9.15 14.50
CA PHE A 319 -13.28 -10.00 15.46
C PHE A 319 -14.27 -10.56 16.48
N GLU A 320 -14.41 -11.88 16.47
CA GLU A 320 -15.12 -12.63 17.50
C GLU A 320 -14.12 -13.11 18.56
N LEU A 321 -14.21 -12.53 19.75
CA LEU A 321 -13.40 -12.89 20.90
C LEU A 321 -14.15 -13.85 21.81
N VAL A 322 -13.58 -15.03 22.04
CA VAL A 322 -14.14 -16.06 22.92
C VAL A 322 -13.22 -16.24 24.13
N GLU A 323 -13.75 -16.03 25.33
CA GLU A 323 -12.98 -16.26 26.55
C GLU A 323 -12.74 -17.77 26.73
N SER A 324 -11.49 -18.22 26.70
CA SER A 324 -11.12 -19.64 26.82
C SER A 324 -9.96 -19.78 27.79
N ARG A 325 -10.20 -20.46 28.92
CA ARG A 325 -9.17 -20.77 29.92
C ARG A 325 -8.35 -22.02 29.58
N SER A 326 -8.52 -22.59 28.38
CA SER A 326 -7.92 -23.87 27.99
C SER A 326 -6.80 -23.66 26.97
N GLN A 327 -5.57 -24.07 27.31
CA GLN A 327 -4.41 -24.07 26.41
C GLN A 327 -4.48 -25.19 25.36
N LYS A 328 -5.49 -25.17 24.50
CA LYS A 328 -5.51 -26.06 23.32
C LYS A 328 -4.62 -25.46 22.22
N LYS A 329 -3.88 -26.33 21.51
CA LYS A 329 -3.15 -25.92 20.29
C LYS A 329 -4.15 -25.39 19.27
N GLN A 330 -4.13 -24.09 19.04
CA GLN A 330 -4.91 -23.46 17.97
C GLN A 330 -4.13 -23.49 16.67
N PRO A 331 -4.78 -23.77 15.53
CA PRO A 331 -4.17 -23.61 14.22
C PRO A 331 -3.88 -22.12 13.96
N ALA A 332 -2.76 -21.82 13.28
CA ALA A 332 -2.33 -20.45 12.98
C ALA A 332 -3.34 -19.66 12.10
N ALA A 333 -4.16 -20.39 11.34
CA ALA A 333 -5.27 -19.86 10.57
C ALA A 333 -6.48 -20.78 10.76
N GLU A 334 -7.52 -20.31 11.44
CA GLU A 334 -8.85 -20.91 11.33
C GLU A 334 -9.50 -20.40 10.03
N PRO A 335 -10.20 -21.25 9.27
CA PRO A 335 -10.91 -20.80 8.07
C PRO A 335 -11.94 -19.74 8.45
N ASP A 336 -12.02 -18.67 7.65
CA ASP A 336 -13.06 -17.64 7.78
C ASP A 336 -14.42 -18.33 7.86
N VAL A 337 -15.10 -18.21 9.00
CA VAL A 337 -16.49 -18.65 9.13
C VAL A 337 -17.31 -17.73 8.24
N ALA A 338 -17.75 -18.24 7.08
CA ALA A 338 -18.54 -17.47 6.13
C ALA A 338 -19.78 -16.90 6.84
N PRO A 339 -20.04 -15.59 6.75
CA PRO A 339 -21.22 -15.01 7.38
C PRO A 339 -22.50 -15.60 6.78
N PRO A 340 -23.57 -15.79 7.58
CA PRO A 340 -24.79 -16.49 7.18
C PRO A 340 -25.69 -15.74 6.17
N THR A 341 -25.31 -14.53 5.74
CA THR A 341 -26.14 -13.71 4.84
C THR A 341 -25.54 -13.62 3.44
N ASN A 342 -26.23 -14.21 2.46
CA ASN A 342 -26.08 -14.02 1.01
C ASN A 342 -24.64 -13.87 0.48
N GLY A 343 -23.84 -14.93 0.65
CA GLY A 343 -22.51 -15.04 0.01
C GLY A 343 -21.44 -14.10 0.59
N PRO A 344 -20.17 -14.30 0.20
CA PRO A 344 -19.08 -13.43 0.64
C PRO A 344 -19.30 -12.02 0.08
N LEU A 345 -19.64 -11.07 0.95
CA LEU A 345 -19.66 -9.66 0.61
C LEU A 345 -18.21 -9.16 0.48
N PRO A 346 -17.83 -8.54 -0.64
CA PRO A 346 -16.46 -8.06 -0.83
C PRO A 346 -16.11 -6.99 0.22
N GLY A 347 -14.97 -7.16 0.91
CA GLY A 347 -14.44 -6.20 1.87
C GLY A 347 -14.74 -6.46 3.35
N ILE A 348 -15.39 -7.59 3.68
CA ILE A 348 -15.63 -8.03 5.06
C ILE A 348 -14.74 -9.24 5.37
N PHE A 349 -13.96 -9.15 6.43
CA PHE A 349 -13.09 -10.22 6.93
C PHE A 349 -13.52 -10.58 8.33
N HIS A 350 -13.85 -11.85 8.59
CA HIS A 350 -14.31 -12.30 9.90
C HIS A 350 -13.29 -13.24 10.54
N ARG A 351 -12.83 -12.92 11.76
CA ARG A 351 -11.80 -13.67 12.46
C ARG A 351 -12.25 -14.02 13.87
N ARG A 352 -12.19 -15.31 14.18
CA ARG A 352 -12.39 -15.81 15.55
C ARG A 352 -11.05 -15.96 16.28
N ARG A 353 -11.00 -15.53 17.54
CA ARG A 353 -9.84 -15.65 18.41
C ARG A 353 -10.26 -16.02 19.83
N GLU A 354 -9.57 -16.96 20.43
CA GLU A 354 -9.72 -17.21 21.86
C GLU A 354 -8.76 -16.31 22.64
N VAL A 355 -9.23 -15.74 23.74
CA VAL A 355 -8.47 -14.80 24.60
C VAL A 355 -8.71 -15.12 26.08
N ASP A 356 -7.80 -14.69 26.94
CA ASP A 356 -7.95 -14.83 28.40
C ASP A 356 -8.89 -13.76 28.99
N ASP A 357 -8.79 -12.52 28.48
CA ASP A 357 -9.68 -11.39 28.81
C ASP A 357 -10.11 -10.68 27.52
N ILE A 358 -11.41 -10.40 27.41
CA ILE A 358 -12.00 -9.82 26.21
C ILE A 358 -11.50 -8.39 25.96
N TYR A 359 -11.42 -7.55 26.99
CA TYR A 359 -11.04 -6.14 26.85
C TYR A 359 -9.54 -6.00 26.56
N GLU A 360 -8.71 -6.83 27.20
CA GLU A 360 -7.29 -6.92 26.89
C GLU A 360 -7.07 -7.44 25.46
N GLY A 361 -7.82 -8.46 25.04
CA GLY A 361 -7.83 -8.97 23.67
C GLY A 361 -8.20 -7.91 22.62
N MET A 362 -9.23 -7.10 22.89
CA MET A 362 -9.62 -5.96 22.04
C MET A 362 -8.46 -4.96 21.91
N SER A 363 -7.83 -4.60 23.03
CA SER A 363 -6.69 -3.67 23.04
C SER A 363 -5.50 -4.21 22.25
N HIS A 364 -5.15 -5.49 22.41
CA HIS A 364 -4.08 -6.13 21.65
C HIS A 364 -4.36 -6.14 20.15
N ILE A 365 -5.59 -6.44 19.74
CA ILE A 365 -5.97 -6.38 18.33
C ILE A 365 -5.84 -4.95 17.80
N CYS A 366 -6.36 -3.94 18.50
CA CYS A 366 -6.22 -2.55 18.05
C CYS A 366 -4.77 -2.04 18.00
N ARG A 367 -3.84 -2.63 18.77
CA ARG A 367 -2.42 -2.25 18.72
C ARG A 367 -1.62 -2.90 17.60
N TYR A 368 -1.99 -4.12 17.22
CA TYR A 368 -1.16 -4.96 16.33
C TYR A 368 -1.84 -5.35 15.02
N TYR A 369 -3.16 -5.21 14.92
CA TYR A 369 -3.88 -5.52 13.70
C TYR A 369 -3.72 -4.39 12.69
N GLY A 370 -3.31 -4.74 11.48
CA GLY A 370 -3.13 -3.82 10.38
C GLY A 370 -2.13 -4.38 9.38
N MET A 371 -2.10 -3.80 8.18
CA MET A 371 -1.02 -3.99 7.23
C MET A 371 -0.52 -2.62 6.80
N PRO A 372 0.79 -2.42 6.61
CA PRO A 372 1.33 -1.15 6.14
C PRO A 372 0.62 -0.67 4.87
N GLY A 373 0.13 0.57 4.90
CA GLY A 373 -0.67 1.16 3.81
C GLY A 373 -2.18 0.93 3.91
N MET A 374 -2.62 0.01 4.77
CA MET A 374 -4.03 -0.28 5.10
C MET A 374 -4.21 -0.48 6.61
N GLU A 375 -3.76 0.51 7.38
CA GLU A 375 -3.94 0.52 8.84
C GLU A 375 -5.42 0.76 9.18
N PRO A 376 -5.96 0.06 10.19
CA PRO A 376 -7.28 0.38 10.73
C PRO A 376 -7.26 1.76 11.34
N ASN A 377 -8.36 2.48 11.22
CA ASN A 377 -8.50 3.85 11.72
C ASN A 377 -9.75 4.06 12.56
N THR A 378 -10.65 3.07 12.58
CA THR A 378 -11.94 3.16 13.24
C THR A 378 -12.22 1.88 14.00
N VAL A 379 -12.75 1.99 15.22
CA VAL A 379 -13.19 0.87 16.03
C VAL A 379 -14.68 1.00 16.26
N LEU A 380 -15.44 -0.03 15.88
CA LEU A 380 -16.89 -0.12 16.07
C LEU A 380 -17.21 -1.14 17.16
N LEU A 381 -17.89 -0.67 18.21
CA LEU A 381 -18.32 -1.47 19.35
C LEU A 381 -19.82 -1.27 19.59
N GLY A 382 -20.46 -2.23 20.25
CA GLY A 382 -21.75 -1.98 20.88
C GLY A 382 -21.58 -1.19 22.17
N TRP A 383 -22.48 -0.24 22.45
CA TRP A 383 -22.55 0.40 23.75
C TRP A 383 -22.93 -0.64 24.82
N ALA A 384 -22.14 -0.71 25.89
CA ALA A 384 -22.33 -1.70 26.94
C ALA A 384 -23.31 -1.21 28.01
N ARG A 385 -24.61 -1.09 27.68
CA ARG A 385 -25.67 -0.80 28.66
C ARG A 385 -25.54 -1.77 29.83
N ASN A 386 -25.46 -1.26 31.06
CA ASN A 386 -25.25 -2.06 32.27
C ASN A 386 -24.09 -3.09 32.19
N SER A 387 -22.94 -2.69 31.64
CA SER A 387 -21.75 -3.56 31.59
C SER A 387 -21.44 -4.19 32.95
N ARG A 388 -21.08 -5.49 32.94
CA ARG A 388 -20.61 -6.20 34.15
C ARG A 388 -19.33 -5.57 34.73
N ASP A 389 -18.50 -5.01 33.85
CA ASP A 389 -17.20 -4.41 34.18
C ASP A 389 -17.07 -3.01 33.53
N PRO A 390 -17.75 -1.97 34.05
CA PRO A 390 -17.75 -0.64 33.47
C PRO A 390 -16.36 0.02 33.49
N GLU A 391 -15.54 -0.30 34.50
CA GLU A 391 -14.16 0.20 34.60
C GLU A 391 -13.27 -0.32 33.48
N LYS A 392 -13.37 -1.62 33.13
CA LYS A 392 -12.61 -2.21 32.02
C LYS A 392 -13.05 -1.64 30.67
N PHE A 393 -14.36 -1.43 30.48
CA PHE A 393 -14.88 -0.81 29.25
C PHE A 393 -14.39 0.64 29.10
N ALA A 394 -14.49 1.46 30.15
CA ALA A 394 -13.97 2.82 30.12
C ALA A 394 -12.43 2.84 29.94
N GLY A 395 -11.70 1.90 30.53
CA GLY A 395 -10.28 1.68 30.30
C GLY A 395 -9.96 1.37 28.83
N LEU A 396 -10.74 0.52 28.17
CA LEU A 396 -10.62 0.26 26.73
C LEU A 396 -10.85 1.53 25.92
N LEU A 397 -11.93 2.28 26.18
CA LEU A 397 -12.22 3.53 25.46
C LEU A 397 -11.06 4.54 25.60
N HIS A 398 -10.49 4.65 26.80
CA HIS A 398 -9.33 5.50 27.03
C HIS A 398 -8.12 5.03 26.22
N GLN A 399 -7.83 3.74 26.19
CA GLN A 399 -6.74 3.18 25.39
C GLN A 399 -6.94 3.41 23.88
N LEU A 400 -8.16 3.24 23.38
CA LEU A 400 -8.48 3.51 21.96
C LEU A 400 -8.28 4.98 21.61
N LYS A 401 -8.65 5.90 22.51
CA LYS A 401 -8.42 7.34 22.34
C LYS A 401 -6.93 7.68 22.36
N THR A 402 -6.14 7.06 23.26
CA THR A 402 -4.68 7.21 23.32
C THR A 402 -3.97 6.67 22.06
N LEU A 403 -4.53 5.63 21.44
CA LEU A 403 -4.09 5.11 20.14
C LEU A 403 -4.57 5.93 18.94
N ASP A 404 -5.29 7.03 19.19
CA ASP A 404 -5.84 7.95 18.18
C ASP A 404 -6.79 7.27 17.17
N TYR A 405 -7.59 6.30 17.64
CA TYR A 405 -8.65 5.71 16.83
C TYR A 405 -9.90 6.59 16.79
N ASN A 406 -10.64 6.50 15.67
CA ASN A 406 -12.04 6.90 15.65
C ASN A 406 -12.86 5.84 16.37
N ILE A 407 -13.58 6.22 17.43
CA ILE A 407 -14.38 5.30 18.23
C ILE A 407 -15.84 5.50 17.90
N LEU A 408 -16.50 4.42 17.50
CA LEU A 408 -17.92 4.36 17.19
C LEU A 408 -18.58 3.38 18.15
N LEU A 409 -19.49 3.89 19.00
CA LEU A 409 -20.25 3.06 19.93
C LEU A 409 -21.71 3.08 19.49
N LEU A 410 -22.21 1.95 19.02
CA LEU A 410 -23.61 1.81 18.62
C LEU A 410 -24.42 1.35 19.83
N ASP A 411 -25.34 2.19 20.28
CA ASP A 411 -26.39 1.84 21.22
C ASP A 411 -27.65 1.49 20.44
N TYR A 412 -27.92 0.18 20.31
CA TYR A 412 -29.01 -0.33 19.47
C TYR A 412 -30.29 -0.50 20.28
N ASP A 413 -31.37 0.14 19.83
CA ASP A 413 -32.70 -0.05 20.40
C ASP A 413 -33.29 -1.37 19.90
N VAL A 414 -33.54 -2.31 20.81
CA VAL A 414 -34.03 -3.65 20.47
C VAL A 414 -35.50 -3.63 20.04
N GLU A 415 -36.30 -2.69 20.54
CA GLU A 415 -37.72 -2.59 20.22
C GLU A 415 -37.93 -1.86 18.89
N ARG A 416 -37.22 -0.75 18.69
CA ARG A 416 -37.37 0.11 17.52
C ARG A 416 -36.44 -0.24 16.36
N GLY A 417 -35.29 -0.86 16.65
CA GLY A 417 -34.24 -1.09 15.67
C GLY A 417 -33.77 0.19 14.98
N PHE A 418 -33.50 0.08 13.68
CA PHE A 418 -33.19 1.24 12.81
C PHE A 418 -34.43 1.89 12.19
N GLY A 419 -35.64 1.59 12.71
CA GLY A 419 -36.91 2.12 12.20
C GLY A 419 -37.10 1.93 10.69
N ASP A 420 -37.66 2.95 10.03
CA ASP A 420 -37.91 2.96 8.58
C ASP A 420 -36.70 3.45 7.76
N LYS A 421 -35.58 3.78 8.42
CA LYS A 421 -34.34 4.31 7.81
C LYS A 421 -34.56 5.59 7.01
N ARG A 422 -35.46 6.46 7.47
CA ARG A 422 -35.90 7.70 6.82
C ARG A 422 -35.35 8.97 7.44
N LEU A 423 -35.01 8.96 8.73
CA LEU A 423 -34.60 10.18 9.44
C LEU A 423 -33.31 9.98 10.22
N VAL A 424 -32.29 10.77 9.89
CA VAL A 424 -31.00 10.80 10.60
C VAL A 424 -30.80 12.18 11.24
N ASP A 425 -30.62 12.21 12.55
CA ASP A 425 -30.34 13.43 13.31
C ASP A 425 -28.86 13.49 13.70
N ILE A 426 -28.23 14.65 13.49
CA ILE A 426 -26.85 14.93 13.89
C ILE A 426 -26.87 16.01 14.97
N TRP A 427 -26.22 15.75 16.09
CA TRP A 427 -26.11 16.74 17.18
C TRP A 427 -24.72 17.35 17.25
N TRP A 428 -24.67 18.68 17.08
CA TRP A 428 -23.45 19.45 17.29
C TRP A 428 -23.40 20.01 18.71
N ARG A 429 -22.32 19.69 19.45
CA ARG A 429 -22.09 20.09 20.86
C ARG A 429 -20.89 21.04 21.05
N GLY A 430 -20.45 21.69 19.98
CA GLY A 430 -19.34 22.65 20.03
C GLY A 430 -17.94 22.05 19.76
N GLY A 431 -17.07 22.87 19.19
CA GLY A 431 -15.60 22.89 19.29
C GLY A 431 -14.76 21.61 19.12
N ASN A 432 -15.34 20.47 18.74
CA ASN A 432 -14.61 19.22 18.56
C ASN A 432 -14.60 18.75 17.10
N ASN A 433 -13.71 17.83 16.82
CA ASN A 433 -13.54 17.14 15.54
C ASN A 433 -14.59 16.03 15.30
N ASN A 434 -15.43 15.71 16.29
CA ASN A 434 -16.46 14.67 16.18
C ASN A 434 -17.46 14.99 15.06
N PHE A 435 -17.84 16.26 14.92
CA PHE A 435 -18.79 16.68 13.89
C PHE A 435 -18.25 16.41 12.48
N THR A 436 -16.98 16.71 12.24
CA THR A 436 -16.32 16.43 10.97
C THR A 436 -16.37 14.94 10.64
N LEU A 437 -15.99 14.07 11.59
CA LEU A 437 -16.09 12.62 11.41
C LEU A 437 -17.54 12.18 11.10
N MET A 438 -18.54 12.69 11.81
CA MET A 438 -19.95 12.38 11.53
C MET A 438 -20.34 12.72 10.09
N LEU A 439 -19.91 13.87 9.56
CA LEU A 439 -20.16 14.24 8.15
C LEU A 439 -19.54 13.24 7.18
N TYR A 440 -18.31 12.77 7.45
CA TYR A 440 -17.67 11.73 6.65
C TYR A 440 -18.45 10.40 6.73
N LEU A 441 -18.87 9.97 7.92
CA LEU A 441 -19.62 8.73 8.12
C LEU A 441 -20.98 8.74 7.43
N ILE A 442 -21.71 9.85 7.52
CA ILE A 442 -23.03 10.04 6.87
C ILE A 442 -22.94 9.82 5.37
N ARG A 443 -21.86 10.26 4.73
CA ARG A 443 -21.66 10.02 3.30
C ARG A 443 -21.64 8.53 2.96
N PHE A 444 -21.06 7.69 3.81
CA PHE A 444 -21.06 6.23 3.61
C PHE A 444 -22.42 5.63 3.92
N ILE A 445 -23.07 6.07 5.00
CA ILE A 445 -24.44 5.63 5.36
C ILE A 445 -25.41 5.93 4.23
N LEU A 446 -25.49 7.17 3.74
CA LEU A 446 -26.37 7.58 2.64
C LEU A 446 -26.00 6.96 1.29
N SER A 447 -24.83 6.34 1.16
CA SER A 447 -24.45 5.58 -0.04
C SER A 447 -25.01 4.16 -0.05
N ALA A 448 -25.45 3.64 1.11
CA ALA A 448 -26.14 2.36 1.20
C ALA A 448 -27.56 2.48 0.66
N ASP A 449 -28.01 1.47 -0.08
CA ASP A 449 -29.28 1.49 -0.80
C ASP A 449 -30.47 1.66 0.16
N GLU A 450 -30.35 1.18 1.39
CA GLU A 450 -31.37 1.26 2.44
C GLU A 450 -31.53 2.65 3.06
N TRP A 451 -30.48 3.49 3.03
CA TRP A 451 -30.47 4.83 3.63
C TRP A 451 -30.43 5.96 2.59
N ALA A 452 -30.43 5.63 1.30
CA ALA A 452 -30.26 6.59 0.22
C ALA A 452 -31.33 7.70 0.18
N SER A 453 -32.54 7.41 0.66
CA SER A 453 -33.65 8.38 0.76
C SER A 453 -33.81 9.02 2.14
N ALA A 454 -32.86 8.81 3.06
CA ALA A 454 -32.97 9.35 4.40
C ALA A 454 -32.80 10.89 4.41
N ARG A 455 -33.68 11.57 5.14
CA ARG A 455 -33.61 13.01 5.42
C ARG A 455 -32.64 13.24 6.57
N LEU A 456 -31.74 14.19 6.40
CA LEU A 456 -30.72 14.53 7.38
C LEU A 456 -31.06 15.85 8.08
N ARG A 457 -31.01 15.87 9.41
CA ARG A 457 -31.22 17.09 10.21
C ARG A 457 -30.03 17.36 11.13
N LEU A 458 -29.48 18.56 11.08
CA LEU A 458 -28.50 19.07 12.04
C LEU A 458 -29.21 19.81 13.17
N MET A 459 -29.01 19.34 14.39
CA MET A 459 -29.49 19.94 15.62
C MET A 459 -28.38 20.77 16.27
N VAL A 460 -28.63 22.05 16.47
CA VAL A 460 -27.73 22.98 17.17
C VAL A 460 -28.48 23.64 18.32
N VAL A 461 -28.02 23.43 19.55
CA VAL A 461 -28.52 24.19 20.70
C VAL A 461 -27.82 25.52 20.73
N ASN A 462 -28.59 26.60 20.83
CA ASN A 462 -28.10 27.97 20.83
C ASN A 462 -28.62 28.71 22.06
N ASP A 463 -27.70 29.03 22.97
CA ASP A 463 -28.01 29.79 24.19
C ASP A 463 -28.03 31.31 23.95
N ASP A 464 -27.43 31.79 22.85
CA ASP A 464 -27.39 33.22 22.49
C ASP A 464 -28.17 33.48 21.19
N SER A 465 -29.38 34.03 21.32
CA SER A 465 -30.25 34.31 20.17
C SER A 465 -29.63 35.22 19.11
N SER A 466 -28.61 36.01 19.43
CA SER A 466 -27.90 36.85 18.46
C SER A 466 -27.12 36.05 17.41
N LEU A 467 -26.65 34.84 17.77
CA LEU A 467 -25.82 33.98 16.91
C LEU A 467 -26.62 33.17 15.89
N THR A 468 -27.95 33.16 15.97
CA THR A 468 -28.83 32.31 15.15
C THR A 468 -28.53 32.41 13.65
N ASN A 469 -28.48 33.62 13.11
CA ASN A 469 -28.21 33.83 11.67
C ASN A 469 -26.80 33.40 11.26
N THR A 470 -25.82 33.56 12.16
CA THR A 470 -24.44 33.14 11.92
C THR A 470 -24.32 31.62 11.92
N ILE A 471 -25.02 30.94 12.83
CA ILE A 471 -25.11 29.48 12.89
C ILE A 471 -25.69 28.93 11.59
N TYR A 472 -26.81 29.46 11.10
CA TYR A 472 -27.40 29.03 9.82
C TYR A 472 -26.42 29.24 8.65
N LYS A 473 -25.79 30.41 8.54
CA LYS A 473 -24.83 30.70 7.46
C LYS A 473 -23.61 29.77 7.50
N SER A 474 -23.02 29.55 8.67
CA SER A 474 -21.84 28.69 8.83
C SER A 474 -22.18 27.22 8.55
N ALA A 475 -23.33 26.74 9.05
CA ALA A 475 -23.79 25.38 8.78
C ALA A 475 -24.04 25.15 7.28
N HIS A 476 -24.75 26.07 6.61
CA HIS A 476 -24.97 25.96 5.16
C HIS A 476 -23.66 25.99 4.36
N ARG A 477 -22.69 26.85 4.72
CA ARG A 477 -21.36 26.88 4.09
C ARG A 477 -20.66 25.52 4.19
N ILE A 478 -20.66 24.90 5.38
CA ILE A 478 -20.07 23.58 5.61
C ILE A 478 -20.78 22.53 4.75
N PHE A 479 -22.12 22.51 4.75
CA PHE A 479 -22.88 21.54 3.98
C PHE A 479 -22.69 21.68 2.46
N GLU A 480 -22.55 22.91 1.94
CA GLU A 480 -22.21 23.15 0.54
C GLU A 480 -20.81 22.63 0.18
N GLU A 481 -19.82 22.87 1.03
CA GLU A 481 -18.45 22.39 0.83
C GLU A 481 -18.35 20.86 0.84
N TYR A 482 -19.04 20.23 1.80
CA TYR A 482 -19.11 18.78 1.93
C TYR A 482 -20.13 18.12 0.97
N ARG A 483 -20.93 18.93 0.26
CA ARG A 483 -21.99 18.51 -0.68
C ARG A 483 -23.03 17.59 -0.04
N ILE A 484 -23.43 17.91 1.19
CA ILE A 484 -24.43 17.16 1.95
C ILE A 484 -25.72 17.99 1.99
N ILE A 485 -26.85 17.38 1.64
CA ILE A 485 -28.16 18.00 1.78
C ILE A 485 -28.62 17.74 3.22
N CYS A 486 -28.61 18.79 4.04
CA CYS A 486 -28.95 18.71 5.46
C CYS A 486 -29.85 19.88 5.85
N GLU A 487 -30.86 19.60 6.66
CA GLU A 487 -31.71 20.63 7.24
C GLU A 487 -31.14 21.09 8.57
N VAL A 488 -31.00 22.40 8.75
CA VAL A 488 -30.47 22.96 9.99
C VAL A 488 -31.64 23.34 10.88
N LYS A 489 -31.67 22.82 12.12
CA LYS A 489 -32.61 23.21 13.16
C LYS A 489 -31.84 23.78 14.34
N VAL A 490 -31.99 25.09 14.55
CA VAL A 490 -31.39 25.81 15.69
C VAL A 490 -32.42 25.88 16.82
N ILE A 491 -32.11 25.26 17.96
CA ILE A 491 -32.95 25.20 19.15
C ILE A 491 -32.53 26.32 20.09
N GLN A 492 -33.41 27.28 20.34
CA GLN A 492 -33.14 28.42 21.23
C GLN A 492 -33.29 27.97 22.67
N ASN A 493 -32.21 28.06 23.46
CA ASN A 493 -32.22 27.65 24.87
C ASN A 493 -31.78 28.77 25.84
N GLY A 494 -31.60 30.01 25.34
CA GLY A 494 -31.19 31.15 26.16
C GLY A 494 -32.18 31.58 27.25
N ILE A 495 -33.48 31.28 27.08
CA ILE A 495 -34.54 31.66 28.02
C ILE A 495 -34.92 30.50 28.94
N GLU A 496 -35.21 29.32 28.37
CA GLU A 496 -35.72 28.17 29.12
C GLU A 496 -34.61 27.44 29.92
N GLN A 497 -33.34 27.58 29.52
CA GLN A 497 -32.17 26.93 30.14
C GLN A 497 -32.40 25.44 30.46
N ARG A 498 -33.08 24.74 29.54
CA ARG A 498 -33.36 23.32 29.69
C ARG A 498 -32.05 22.52 29.60
N PRO A 499 -31.94 21.42 30.37
CA PRO A 499 -30.79 20.56 30.29
C PRO A 499 -30.76 19.84 28.93
N PHE A 500 -29.56 19.65 28.38
CA PHE A 500 -29.35 19.17 27.02
C PHE A 500 -29.99 17.80 26.73
N ASP A 501 -29.99 16.90 27.72
CA ASP A 501 -30.57 15.58 27.65
C ASP A 501 -32.10 15.60 27.47
N GLU A 502 -32.80 16.54 28.12
CA GLU A 502 -34.24 16.72 27.91
C GLU A 502 -34.53 17.18 26.48
N ILE A 503 -33.76 18.16 26.00
CA ILE A 503 -33.89 18.69 24.63
C ILE A 503 -33.62 17.58 23.60
N LEU A 504 -32.54 16.82 23.80
CA LEU A 504 -32.15 15.69 22.95
C LEU A 504 -33.28 14.66 22.82
N ARG A 505 -33.89 14.26 23.95
CA ARG A 505 -34.97 13.27 24.00
C ARG A 505 -36.23 13.75 23.28
N VAL A 506 -36.60 15.01 23.47
CA VAL A 506 -37.81 15.58 22.86
C VAL A 506 -37.64 15.72 21.35
N GLU A 507 -36.48 16.24 20.91
CA GLU A 507 -36.27 16.62 19.51
C GLU A 507 -35.91 15.45 18.58
N SER A 508 -35.21 14.44 19.12
CA SER A 508 -34.81 13.25 18.37
C SER A 508 -35.67 12.02 18.64
N ARG A 509 -36.85 12.19 19.26
CA ARG A 509 -37.78 11.08 19.51
C ARG A 509 -38.21 10.37 18.23
N GLU A 510 -38.35 11.06 17.12
CA GLU A 510 -38.80 10.48 15.84
C GLU A 510 -37.64 10.00 14.95
N ALA A 511 -36.38 10.24 15.33
CA ALA A 511 -35.22 9.83 14.53
C ALA A 511 -35.06 8.31 14.49
N ASP A 512 -34.67 7.78 13.32
CA ASP A 512 -34.34 6.36 13.14
C ASP A 512 -32.88 6.07 13.52
N LEU A 513 -32.02 7.08 13.37
CA LEU A 513 -30.62 7.06 13.80
C LEU A 513 -30.21 8.44 14.31
N VAL A 514 -29.62 8.49 15.49
CA VAL A 514 -29.06 9.72 16.07
C VAL A 514 -27.54 9.62 16.10
N LEU A 515 -26.82 10.63 15.62
CA LEU A 515 -25.37 10.75 15.74
C LEU A 515 -25.03 11.80 16.78
N LEU A 516 -24.26 11.41 17.79
CA LEU A 516 -23.91 12.28 18.92
C LEU A 516 -22.43 12.16 19.26
N GLY A 517 -21.78 13.29 19.51
CA GLY A 517 -20.39 13.32 19.94
C GLY A 517 -20.25 12.78 21.35
N LEU A 518 -19.34 11.82 21.55
CA LEU A 518 -19.02 11.33 22.88
C LEU A 518 -18.41 12.50 23.70
N PRO A 519 -18.94 12.81 24.89
CA PRO A 519 -18.33 13.82 25.74
C PRO A 519 -16.95 13.39 26.21
N GLU A 520 -16.15 14.34 26.68
CA GLU A 520 -14.86 14.01 27.30
C GLU A 520 -15.07 13.11 28.52
N MET A 521 -14.27 12.06 28.60
CA MET A 521 -14.31 11.12 29.71
C MET A 521 -13.50 11.69 30.88
N ASP A 522 -14.11 11.73 32.05
CA ASP A 522 -13.42 12.04 33.29
C ASP A 522 -12.55 10.82 33.69
N LEU A 523 -11.23 11.03 33.69
CA LEU A 523 -10.24 9.99 33.96
C LEU A 523 -10.15 9.63 35.44
N ASP A 524 -10.63 10.50 36.34
CA ASP A 524 -10.53 10.26 37.78
C ASP A 524 -11.57 9.23 38.26
N ARG A 525 -12.69 9.09 37.54
CA ARG A 525 -13.78 8.13 37.86
C ARG A 525 -14.39 7.49 36.59
N PRO A 526 -13.67 6.60 35.91
CA PRO A 526 -14.10 6.02 34.64
C PRO A 526 -15.42 5.22 34.74
N GLY A 527 -15.68 4.56 35.87
CA GLY A 527 -16.91 3.79 36.08
C GLY A 527 -18.18 4.64 36.25
N ASP A 528 -18.04 5.88 36.72
CA ASP A 528 -19.17 6.81 36.89
C ASP A 528 -19.62 7.39 35.55
N PHE A 529 -18.70 7.55 34.59
CA PHE A 529 -18.99 8.05 33.24
C PHE A 529 -20.03 7.19 32.53
N VAL A 530 -19.79 5.87 32.47
CA VAL A 530 -20.69 4.92 31.78
C VAL A 530 -22.09 4.97 32.41
N LYS A 531 -22.17 4.94 33.75
CA LYS A 531 -23.46 4.95 34.47
C LYS A 531 -24.24 6.25 34.29
N ARG A 532 -23.57 7.41 34.37
CA ARG A 532 -24.21 8.71 34.16
C ARG A 532 -24.73 8.85 32.73
N PHE A 533 -23.93 8.40 31.77
CA PHE A 533 -24.29 8.53 30.36
C PHE A 533 -25.40 7.54 29.95
N ASP A 534 -25.43 6.34 30.54
CA ASP A 534 -26.50 5.35 30.35
C ASP A 534 -27.87 5.93 30.74
N HIS A 535 -27.92 6.69 31.84
CA HIS A 535 -29.15 7.38 32.22
C HIS A 535 -29.61 8.38 31.17
N ILE A 536 -28.69 9.17 30.60
CA ILE A 536 -28.99 10.20 29.59
C ILE A 536 -29.61 9.58 28.32
N ILE A 537 -29.04 8.46 27.84
CA ILE A 537 -29.39 7.88 26.54
C ILE A 537 -30.45 6.78 26.58
N SER A 538 -30.84 6.31 27.78
CA SER A 538 -31.75 5.17 27.97
C SER A 538 -33.06 5.21 27.18
N ASP A 539 -33.64 6.41 27.00
CA ASP A 539 -34.94 6.65 26.36
C ASP A 539 -34.85 7.15 24.90
N LEU A 540 -33.65 7.16 24.31
CA LEU A 540 -33.45 7.47 22.90
C LEU A 540 -33.48 6.19 22.06
N GLY A 541 -33.92 6.32 20.81
CA GLY A 541 -33.84 5.24 19.82
C GLY A 541 -32.37 4.90 19.47
N THR A 542 -32.16 4.19 18.37
CA THR A 542 -30.80 3.76 17.99
C THR A 542 -29.84 4.96 17.84
N LEU A 543 -28.75 4.94 18.62
CA LEU A 543 -27.82 6.04 18.80
C LEU A 543 -26.39 5.61 18.45
N LEU A 544 -25.71 6.41 17.65
CA LEU A 544 -24.28 6.28 17.38
C LEU A 544 -23.52 7.35 18.14
N LEU A 545 -22.72 6.91 19.10
CA LEU A 545 -21.76 7.77 19.79
C LEU A 545 -20.44 7.78 19.03
N VAL A 546 -19.92 8.98 18.78
CA VAL A 546 -18.76 9.20 17.93
C VAL A 546 -17.68 9.96 18.70
N SER A 547 -16.47 9.39 18.74
CA SER A 547 -15.25 10.09 19.15
C SER A 547 -14.26 10.08 18.00
N ALA A 548 -13.86 11.25 17.51
CA ALA A 548 -12.94 11.39 16.39
C ALA A 548 -11.48 11.43 16.85
N SER A 549 -10.63 10.85 16.01
CA SER A 549 -9.16 10.96 16.07
C SER A 549 -8.67 12.36 15.70
N SER A 550 -7.42 12.66 16.06
CA SER A 550 -6.72 13.91 15.74
C SER A 550 -6.60 14.19 14.23
N TYR A 551 -6.85 13.17 13.40
CA TYR A 551 -6.86 13.28 11.94
C TYR A 551 -7.86 14.32 11.40
N PHE A 552 -9.01 14.47 12.07
CA PHE A 552 -10.09 15.33 11.61
C PHE A 552 -9.96 16.75 12.18
N GLU A 553 -10.18 17.74 11.31
CA GLU A 553 -10.21 19.14 11.71
C GLU A 553 -11.45 19.46 12.57
N THR A 554 -11.32 20.47 13.43
CA THR A 554 -12.43 21.01 14.19
C THR A 554 -13.21 22.00 13.34
N LEU A 555 -14.50 21.74 13.14
CA LEU A 555 -15.42 22.65 12.47
C LEU A 555 -16.21 23.45 13.51
N TYR A 556 -16.21 24.78 13.34
CA TYR A 556 -16.92 25.71 14.20
C TYR A 556 -18.21 26.21 13.53
N ILE A 557 -19.32 26.14 14.26
CA ILE A 557 -20.60 26.70 13.85
C ILE A 557 -20.87 27.92 14.76
N GLY A 558 -21.11 29.09 14.17
CA GLY A 558 -21.41 30.32 14.93
C GLY A 558 -20.19 31.20 15.27
N VAL A 559 -19.18 30.68 15.98
CA VAL A 559 -18.03 31.49 16.46
C VAL A 559 -16.72 31.01 15.83
N GLU A 560 -16.16 31.78 14.89
CA GLU A 560 -14.76 31.63 14.49
C GLU A 560 -13.90 32.17 15.64
N VAL A 561 -13.22 31.28 16.38
CA VAL A 561 -12.23 31.68 17.38
C VAL A 561 -11.12 32.40 16.62
N GLN A 562 -11.05 33.74 16.77
CA GLN A 562 -9.83 34.47 16.45
C GLN A 562 -8.74 33.87 17.34
N ALA A 563 -7.85 33.08 16.76
CA ALA A 563 -6.66 32.62 17.44
C ALA A 563 -5.96 33.87 18.00
N GLU A 564 -5.94 34.01 19.32
CA GLU A 564 -5.14 35.03 19.99
C GLU A 564 -3.72 34.91 19.44
N ARG A 565 -3.21 35.99 18.84
CA ARG A 565 -1.80 36.09 18.50
C ARG A 565 -1.03 35.80 19.80
N PRO A 566 -0.19 34.75 19.87
CA PRO A 566 0.64 34.53 21.04
C PRO A 566 1.75 35.58 21.01
N ALA A 567 1.42 36.81 21.40
CA ALA A 567 2.36 37.90 21.51
C ALA A 567 3.26 37.74 22.76
N ALA A 568 2.89 36.88 23.71
CA ALA A 568 3.57 36.76 25.00
C ALA A 568 4.67 35.68 25.05
N ALA A 569 4.65 34.67 24.18
CA ALA A 569 5.59 33.54 24.28
C ALA A 569 6.98 33.80 23.67
N MET A 570 7.18 34.89 22.93
CA MET A 570 8.45 35.18 22.26
C MET A 570 9.53 35.80 23.16
N GLN A 571 9.26 36.00 24.46
CA GLN A 571 10.17 36.73 25.38
C GLN A 571 10.51 35.99 26.69
N GLU A 572 10.12 34.72 26.86
CA GLU A 572 10.62 33.95 27.99
C GLU A 572 12.04 33.46 27.67
N ALA A 573 13.03 34.23 28.14
CA ALA A 573 14.42 33.79 28.16
C ALA A 573 14.50 32.40 28.81
N LEU A 574 15.29 31.49 28.23
CA LEU A 574 15.55 30.17 28.81
C LEU A 574 15.77 30.29 30.33
N PRO A 575 15.02 29.53 31.17
CA PRO A 575 15.16 29.61 32.61
C PRO A 575 16.62 29.37 32.99
N ALA A 576 17.12 30.12 33.96
CA ALA A 576 18.48 29.91 34.45
C ALA A 576 18.61 28.44 34.89
N MET A 577 19.64 27.73 34.41
CA MET A 577 20.01 26.44 34.98
C MET A 577 20.53 26.69 36.40
N GLU A 578 19.62 26.70 37.37
CA GLU A 578 19.98 26.72 38.78
C GLU A 578 20.38 25.31 39.18
N LEU A 579 21.64 25.13 39.57
CA LEU A 579 22.07 23.87 40.17
C LEU A 579 21.37 23.71 41.53
N PRO A 580 20.90 22.50 41.87
CA PRO A 580 20.33 22.24 43.19
C PRO A 580 21.35 22.57 44.28
N ALA A 581 20.87 23.15 45.38
CA ALA A 581 21.73 23.52 46.51
C ALA A 581 22.46 22.28 47.06
N LEU A 582 23.79 22.34 47.09
CA LEU A 582 24.62 21.23 47.55
C LEU A 582 24.60 21.19 49.10
N PRO A 583 24.21 20.07 49.74
CA PRO A 583 24.27 19.96 51.19
C PRO A 583 25.73 19.88 51.65
N LEU A 584 26.23 20.95 52.29
CA LEU A 584 27.61 21.01 52.77
C LEU A 584 27.79 20.20 54.06
N PRO A 585 28.83 19.35 54.17
CA PRO A 585 29.18 18.66 55.41
C PRO A 585 29.58 19.63 56.52
N GLY A 586 29.41 19.24 57.78
CA GLY A 586 29.80 20.07 58.93
C GLY A 586 31.31 20.26 59.14
N ASP A 587 32.17 19.57 58.37
CA ASP A 587 33.62 19.81 58.36
C ASP A 587 33.96 20.90 57.33
N GLU A 588 34.44 22.04 57.81
CA GLU A 588 34.74 23.23 56.99
C GLU A 588 35.70 22.96 55.83
N ARG A 589 36.61 21.98 55.97
CA ARG A 589 37.62 21.64 54.95
C ARG A 589 37.01 20.89 53.78
N ILE A 590 36.08 19.98 54.07
CA ILE A 590 35.32 19.25 53.05
C ILE A 590 34.34 20.21 52.37
N ALA A 591 33.67 21.05 53.16
CA ALA A 591 32.76 22.07 52.65
C ALA A 591 33.48 23.02 51.66
N PHE A 592 34.68 23.50 51.99
CA PHE A 592 35.46 24.37 51.09
C PHE A 592 35.81 23.71 49.75
N THR A 593 36.19 22.43 49.77
CA THR A 593 36.53 21.68 48.55
C THR A 593 35.29 21.48 47.66
N LEU A 594 34.15 21.12 48.26
CA LEU A 594 32.89 20.95 47.55
C LEU A 594 32.37 22.28 46.97
N GLU A 595 32.53 23.38 47.70
CA GLU A 595 32.13 24.71 47.22
C GLU A 595 33.01 25.16 46.04
N THR A 596 34.32 24.91 46.10
CA THR A 596 35.25 25.21 45.01
C THR A 596 34.93 24.41 43.74
N PHE A 597 34.59 23.13 43.91
CA PHE A 597 34.14 22.28 42.79
C PHE A 597 32.82 22.78 42.19
N LYS A 598 31.85 23.11 43.04
CA LYS A 598 30.55 23.67 42.62
C LYS A 598 30.73 24.98 41.84
N GLN A 599 31.56 25.89 42.33
CA GLN A 599 31.83 27.17 41.65
C GLN A 599 32.50 26.97 40.29
N SER A 600 33.40 25.99 40.18
CA SER A 600 34.06 25.64 38.92
C SER A 600 33.08 25.04 37.92
N LEU A 601 32.14 24.21 38.38
CA LEU A 601 31.04 23.66 37.58
C LEU A 601 30.08 24.75 37.09
N GLU A 602 29.68 25.68 37.96
CA GLU A 602 28.83 26.82 37.61
C GLU A 602 29.49 27.70 36.54
N THR A 603 30.81 27.92 36.64
CA THR A 603 31.56 28.70 35.64
C THR A 603 31.59 28.01 34.28
N ALA A 604 31.80 26.69 34.23
CA ALA A 604 31.77 25.92 32.98
C ALA A 604 30.38 25.95 32.31
N LEU A 605 29.31 25.77 33.11
CA LEU A 605 27.94 25.83 32.61
C LEU A 605 27.55 27.23 32.13
N ALA A 606 27.97 28.28 32.84
CA ALA A 606 27.74 29.67 32.43
C ALA A 606 28.45 30.00 31.10
N GLY A 607 29.70 29.54 30.93
CA GLY A 607 30.44 29.67 29.67
C GLY A 607 29.74 28.96 28.52
N HIS A 608 29.32 27.70 28.71
CA HIS A 608 28.57 26.97 27.69
C HIS A 608 27.26 27.66 27.29
N ARG A 609 26.51 28.21 28.26
CA ARG A 609 25.29 28.95 27.99
C ARG A 609 25.56 30.20 27.13
N GLN A 610 26.55 31.00 27.51
CA GLN A 610 26.83 32.27 26.85
C GLN A 610 27.41 32.09 25.44
N ASP A 611 28.34 31.15 25.27
CA ASP A 611 29.06 31.00 24.02
C ASP A 611 28.30 30.16 22.99
N TYR A 612 27.44 29.24 23.43
CA TYR A 612 26.73 28.31 22.55
C TYR A 612 25.22 28.50 22.58
N LEU A 613 24.55 28.23 23.72
CA LEU A 613 23.08 28.20 23.78
C LEU A 613 22.44 29.55 23.40
N ALA A 614 22.98 30.66 23.89
CA ALA A 614 22.48 32.01 23.56
C ALA A 614 22.63 32.34 22.07
N ARG A 615 23.68 31.84 21.41
CA ARG A 615 23.88 32.03 19.97
C ARG A 615 22.90 31.19 19.14
N ILE A 616 22.59 29.98 19.59
CA ILE A 616 21.58 29.11 18.96
C ILE A 616 20.20 29.73 19.09
N GLU A 617 19.84 30.22 20.27
CA GLU A 617 18.57 30.91 20.53
C GLU A 617 18.42 32.14 19.62
N ALA A 618 19.42 33.02 19.60
CA ALA A 618 19.41 34.20 18.73
C ALA A 618 19.30 33.83 17.24
N ALA A 619 20.00 32.76 16.80
CA ALA A 619 19.90 32.29 15.42
C ALA A 619 18.53 31.69 15.09
N THR A 620 17.82 31.13 16.07
CA THR A 620 16.49 30.52 15.91
C THR A 620 15.39 31.59 15.82
N LEU A 621 15.57 32.73 16.49
CA LEU A 621 14.63 33.85 16.45
C LEU A 621 14.70 34.68 15.14
N ARG A 622 15.88 34.78 14.51
CA ARG A 622 16.06 35.53 13.25
C ARG A 622 15.06 35.21 12.13
N PRO A 623 14.77 33.95 11.77
CA PRO A 623 13.78 33.66 10.73
C PRO A 623 12.38 34.09 11.13
N VAL A 624 12.03 34.01 12.43
CA VAL A 624 10.74 34.47 12.95
C VAL A 624 10.60 35.98 12.80
N GLU A 625 11.62 36.74 13.21
CA GLU A 625 11.66 38.20 13.02
C GLU A 625 11.61 38.60 11.54
N ALA A 626 12.32 37.88 10.67
CA ALA A 626 12.30 38.13 9.23
C ALA A 626 10.91 37.89 8.61
N LEU A 627 10.20 36.85 9.08
CA LEU A 627 8.82 36.58 8.66
C LEU A 627 7.85 37.65 9.17
N ASP A 628 8.00 38.09 10.42
CA ASP A 628 7.15 39.14 10.98
C ASP A 628 7.31 40.48 10.22
N GLN A 629 8.55 40.88 9.92
CA GLN A 629 8.84 42.06 9.10
C GLN A 629 8.31 41.95 7.66
N LEU A 630 8.33 40.75 7.09
CA LEU A 630 7.80 40.47 5.76
C LEU A 630 6.27 40.58 5.76
N ILE A 631 5.62 39.98 6.75
CA ILE A 631 4.17 40.07 6.96
C ILE A 631 3.77 41.55 7.10
N GLY A 632 4.43 42.29 7.99
CA GLY A 632 4.17 43.72 8.19
C GLY A 632 4.28 44.53 6.90
N ARG A 633 5.36 44.36 6.12
CA ARG A 633 5.54 45.04 4.82
C ARG A 633 4.44 44.72 3.82
N ILE A 634 3.97 43.47 3.76
CA ILE A 634 2.91 43.09 2.82
C ILE A 634 1.57 43.68 3.23
N PHE A 635 1.25 43.67 4.53
CA PHE A 635 0.03 44.31 5.03
C PHE A 635 0.06 45.83 4.77
N GLU A 636 1.16 46.51 5.04
CA GLU A 636 1.31 47.94 4.69
C GLU A 636 1.11 48.20 3.19
N ASN A 637 1.65 47.34 2.32
CA ASN A 637 1.49 47.47 0.86
C ASN A 637 0.04 47.23 0.41
N LEU A 638 -0.71 46.40 1.13
CA LEU A 638 -2.14 46.17 0.88
C LEU A 638 -3.00 47.33 1.40
N GLU A 639 -2.62 47.96 2.51
CA GLU A 639 -3.29 49.13 3.08
C GLU A 639 -3.09 50.41 2.27
N LYS A 640 -1.91 50.61 1.68
CA LYS A 640 -1.59 51.79 0.83
C LYS A 640 -2.28 51.78 -0.55
N SER A 641 -3.20 50.84 -0.82
CA SER A 641 -3.85 50.69 -2.13
C SER A 641 -5.03 51.66 -2.34
N PRO A 642 -5.08 52.43 -3.43
CA PRO A 642 -6.19 53.34 -3.72
C PRO A 642 -7.46 52.62 -4.23
N GLY A 643 -8.62 53.16 -3.81
CA GLY A 643 -10.02 52.75 -3.98
C GLY A 643 -10.53 51.95 -5.21
N GLU A 644 -11.61 51.21 -4.93
CA GLU A 644 -12.71 50.59 -5.73
C GLU A 644 -12.47 49.93 -7.11
N ASP A 645 -11.28 50.00 -7.70
CA ASP A 645 -11.03 49.43 -9.03
C ASP A 645 -10.69 47.91 -8.94
N LYS A 646 -11.74 47.06 -9.00
CA LYS A 646 -11.68 45.58 -8.91
C LYS A 646 -10.50 44.91 -9.66
N PRO A 647 -10.19 45.25 -10.94
CA PRO A 647 -9.09 44.62 -11.67
C PRO A 647 -7.70 44.99 -11.11
N LYS A 648 -7.49 46.23 -10.66
CA LYS A 648 -6.23 46.67 -10.05
C LYS A 648 -6.01 45.99 -8.70
N ARG A 649 -7.06 45.87 -7.89
CA ARG A 649 -7.02 45.16 -6.60
C ARG A 649 -6.67 43.68 -6.76
N ARG A 650 -7.24 43.00 -7.75
CA ARG A 650 -6.93 41.59 -8.04
C ARG A 650 -5.46 41.42 -8.47
N LYS A 651 -4.94 42.32 -9.30
CA LYS A 651 -3.54 42.30 -9.74
C LYS A 651 -2.58 42.58 -8.57
N LEU A 652 -2.93 43.50 -7.68
CA LEU A 652 -2.15 43.79 -6.48
C LEU A 652 -2.12 42.58 -5.53
N LEU A 653 -3.27 41.98 -5.23
CA LEU A 653 -3.36 40.78 -4.39
C LEU A 653 -2.54 39.62 -4.95
N ALA A 654 -2.63 39.37 -6.26
CA ALA A 654 -1.84 38.32 -6.91
C ALA A 654 -0.33 38.61 -6.82
N ARG A 655 0.08 39.88 -6.99
CA ARG A 655 1.48 40.30 -6.85
C ARG A 655 1.98 40.15 -5.42
N SER A 656 1.23 40.64 -4.44
CA SER A 656 1.58 40.54 -3.01
C SER A 656 1.65 39.09 -2.54
N HIS A 657 0.72 38.24 -3.01
CA HIS A 657 0.75 36.80 -2.71
C HIS A 657 1.97 36.12 -3.34
N SER A 658 2.30 36.43 -4.60
CA SER A 658 3.49 35.88 -5.25
C SER A 658 4.79 36.33 -4.57
N ASP A 659 4.85 37.60 -4.13
CA ASP A 659 6.00 38.16 -3.43
C ASP A 659 6.16 37.55 -2.04
N PHE A 660 5.06 37.37 -1.30
CA PHE A 660 5.03 36.61 -0.04
C PHE A 660 5.63 35.22 -0.24
N LEU A 661 5.07 34.42 -1.16
CA LEU A 661 5.53 33.05 -1.38
C LEU A 661 7.00 32.98 -1.78
N TYR A 662 7.48 33.91 -2.60
CA TYR A 662 8.88 33.97 -3.01
C TYR A 662 9.80 34.30 -1.82
N GLN A 663 9.51 35.35 -1.08
CA GLN A 663 10.35 35.79 0.04
C GLN A 663 10.29 34.81 1.22
N THR A 664 9.12 34.25 1.54
CA THR A 664 8.98 33.22 2.57
C THR A 664 9.80 31.97 2.21
N ARG A 665 9.79 31.56 0.93
CA ARG A 665 10.63 30.45 0.48
C ARG A 665 12.13 30.75 0.61
N GLN A 666 12.55 31.99 0.36
CA GLN A 666 13.94 32.41 0.56
C GLN A 666 14.34 32.36 2.04
N VAL A 667 13.50 32.89 2.94
CA VAL A 667 13.75 32.85 4.40
C VAL A 667 13.88 31.41 4.91
N PHE A 668 12.94 30.54 4.55
CA PHE A 668 13.00 29.12 4.94
C PHE A 668 14.14 28.37 4.24
N GLY A 669 14.47 28.72 3.00
CA GLY A 669 15.60 28.15 2.27
C GLY A 669 16.93 28.46 2.95
N ASP A 670 17.19 29.74 3.25
CA ASP A 670 18.40 30.17 3.94
C ASP A 670 18.49 29.59 5.37
N TRP A 671 17.36 29.52 6.08
CA TRP A 671 17.32 28.88 7.40
C TRP A 671 17.70 27.41 7.30
N ARG A 672 17.07 26.65 6.40
CA ARG A 672 17.29 25.21 6.24
C ARG A 672 18.69 24.87 5.72
N GLU A 673 19.18 25.60 4.73
CA GLU A 673 20.40 25.23 4.00
C GLU A 673 21.67 25.82 4.60
N LYS A 674 21.58 26.94 5.32
CA LYS A 674 22.74 27.61 5.92
C LYS A 674 22.69 27.66 7.45
N GLN A 675 21.58 28.13 8.01
CA GLN A 675 21.52 28.38 9.46
C GLN A 675 21.41 27.09 10.27
N LEU A 676 20.60 26.13 9.82
CA LEU A 676 20.37 24.89 10.54
C LEU A 676 21.62 23.98 10.61
N PRO A 677 22.41 23.80 9.53
CA PRO A 677 23.72 23.13 9.62
C PRO A 677 24.71 23.87 10.53
N ALA A 678 24.73 25.21 10.49
CA ALA A 678 25.60 26.00 11.36
C ALA A 678 25.21 25.89 12.84
N GLN A 679 23.90 25.88 13.15
CA GLN A 679 23.40 25.65 14.52
C GLN A 679 23.73 24.24 15.00
N ARG A 680 23.59 23.24 14.13
CA ARG A 680 23.99 21.86 14.44
C ARG A 680 25.48 21.78 14.80
N GLN A 681 26.34 22.35 13.96
CA GLN A 681 27.78 22.37 14.22
C GLN A 681 28.09 23.06 15.54
N LEU A 682 27.47 24.22 15.78
CA LEU A 682 27.68 24.99 17.01
C LEU A 682 27.19 24.24 18.26
N LEU A 683 26.13 23.44 18.15
CA LEU A 683 25.68 22.57 19.22
C LEU A 683 26.65 21.41 19.46
N GLU A 684 27.13 20.76 18.39
CA GLU A 684 28.12 19.68 18.46
C GLU A 684 29.42 20.17 19.12
N ASP A 685 29.96 21.31 18.67
CA ASP A 685 31.14 21.96 19.25
C ASP A 685 30.91 22.33 20.73
N GLY A 686 29.71 22.84 21.06
CA GLY A 686 29.36 23.22 22.42
C GLY A 686 29.30 22.04 23.38
N VAL A 687 28.76 20.90 22.93
CA VAL A 687 28.69 19.67 23.72
C VAL A 687 30.09 19.09 23.92
N GLU A 688 30.92 19.04 22.87
CA GLU A 688 32.29 18.55 22.96
C GLU A 688 33.13 19.40 23.93
N MET A 689 33.00 20.73 23.84
CA MET A 689 33.68 21.66 24.75
C MET A 689 33.23 21.47 26.21
N LEU A 690 31.92 21.35 26.45
CA LEU A 690 31.38 21.13 27.79
C LEU A 690 31.84 19.80 28.39
N LEU A 691 31.79 18.71 27.61
CA LEU A 691 32.27 17.41 28.06
C LEU A 691 33.78 17.44 28.35
N GLY A 692 34.56 18.16 27.54
CA GLY A 692 35.97 18.42 27.78
C GLY A 692 36.21 19.11 29.12
N GLN A 693 35.56 20.24 29.36
CA GLN A 693 35.67 20.98 30.63
C GLN A 693 35.24 20.14 31.84
N LEU A 694 34.14 19.38 31.72
CA LEU A 694 33.68 18.49 32.79
C LEU A 694 34.70 17.38 33.06
N SER A 695 35.32 16.81 32.01
CA SER A 695 36.35 15.79 32.16
C SER A 695 37.61 16.31 32.86
N GLU A 696 38.03 17.54 32.55
CA GLU A 696 39.14 18.21 33.22
C GLU A 696 38.82 18.50 34.69
N LEU A 697 37.60 18.95 34.99
CA LEU A 697 37.14 19.19 36.37
C LEU A 697 37.11 17.89 37.20
N VAL A 698 36.66 16.79 36.61
CA VAL A 698 36.67 15.47 37.26
C VAL A 698 38.11 14.98 37.45
N ALA A 699 38.98 15.16 36.45
CA ALA A 699 40.39 14.74 36.55
C ALA A 699 41.19 15.59 37.57
N ALA A 700 40.88 16.87 37.70
CA ALA A 700 41.48 17.77 38.69
C ALA A 700 40.93 17.54 40.11
N SER A 701 39.83 16.80 40.24
CA SER A 701 39.24 16.51 41.55
C SER A 701 40.07 15.45 42.29
N PRO A 702 40.38 15.65 43.59
CA PRO A 702 41.19 14.71 44.33
C PRO A 702 40.47 13.38 44.53
N GLU A 703 41.09 12.26 44.12
CA GLU A 703 40.55 10.90 44.35
C GLU A 703 40.40 10.55 45.83
N ARG A 704 41.21 11.20 46.70
CA ARG A 704 41.18 11.03 48.15
C ARG A 704 41.40 12.38 48.83
N LEU A 705 40.50 12.73 49.73
CA LEU A 705 40.68 13.84 50.66
C LEU A 705 41.28 13.29 51.96
N SER A 706 42.55 13.58 52.23
CA SER A 706 43.18 13.25 53.51
C SER A 706 42.93 14.38 54.50
N ILE A 707 42.23 14.08 55.59
CA ILE A 707 41.85 15.06 56.60
C ILE A 707 42.70 14.75 57.84
N SER A 708 43.66 15.62 58.13
CA SER A 708 44.48 15.49 59.33
C SER A 708 43.73 16.05 60.53
N TYR A 709 43.45 15.21 61.52
CA TYR A 709 42.82 15.64 62.78
C TYR A 709 43.88 16.00 63.83
N ASP A 710 43.69 17.12 64.52
CA ASP A 710 44.52 17.54 65.65
C ASP A 710 43.82 17.35 67.00
N GLN A 711 44.55 17.54 68.11
CA GLN A 711 44.03 17.26 69.45
C GLN A 711 42.82 18.12 69.85
N ALA A 712 42.63 19.29 69.20
CA ALA A 712 41.53 20.20 69.47
C ALA A 712 40.22 19.72 68.79
N ASP A 713 40.31 19.21 67.56
CA ASP A 713 39.18 18.62 66.81
C ASP A 713 38.49 17.45 67.55
N PHE A 714 39.22 16.73 68.41
CA PHE A 714 38.71 15.57 69.15
C PHE A 714 37.90 15.90 70.42
N GLN A 715 38.00 17.13 70.94
CA GLN A 715 37.25 17.53 72.14
C GLN A 715 35.79 17.92 71.81
N SER A 716 35.51 18.36 70.58
CA SER A 716 34.19 18.80 70.12
C SER A 716 33.28 17.65 69.64
N ALA A 717 33.83 16.53 69.16
CA ALA A 717 33.06 15.40 68.62
C ALA A 717 32.60 14.39 69.71
N ALA A 718 31.73 14.83 70.63
CA ALA A 718 31.34 14.01 71.80
C ALA A 718 30.31 12.88 71.54
N GLY A 719 29.81 12.68 70.31
CA GLY A 719 28.64 11.80 70.08
C GLY A 719 28.76 10.71 69.00
N ALA A 720 29.70 10.79 68.05
CA ALA A 720 29.68 9.92 66.87
C ALA A 720 30.49 8.62 67.06
N GLN A 721 30.01 7.53 66.45
CA GLN A 721 30.60 6.17 66.51
C GLN A 721 32.08 6.12 66.04
N ALA A 722 32.49 7.06 65.18
CA ALA A 722 33.87 7.27 64.74
C ALA A 722 34.80 7.73 65.89
N GLY A 723 34.31 8.59 66.80
CA GLY A 723 35.09 9.11 67.94
C GLY A 723 35.53 8.02 68.93
N ARG A 724 34.77 6.91 69.05
CA ARG A 724 35.17 5.77 69.89
C ARG A 724 36.31 4.94 69.30
N LYS A 725 36.34 4.74 67.98
CA LYS A 725 37.44 4.02 67.31
C LYS A 725 38.74 4.84 67.32
N LEU A 726 38.63 6.16 67.13
CA LEU A 726 39.77 7.09 67.08
C LEU A 726 40.38 7.37 68.48
N ARG A 727 39.57 7.50 69.54
CA ARG A 727 40.09 7.59 70.94
C ARG A 727 40.94 6.38 71.34
N LYS A 728 40.64 5.19 70.78
CA LYS A 728 41.41 3.96 71.01
C LYS A 728 42.78 3.99 70.32
N ALA A 729 42.90 4.70 69.20
CA ALA A 729 44.16 4.88 68.46
C ALA A 729 45.07 5.92 69.14
N PHE A 730 44.53 7.04 69.62
CA PHE A 730 45.32 8.04 70.35
C PHE A 730 45.81 7.55 71.73
N ARG A 731 45.02 6.71 72.44
CA ARG A 731 45.52 6.01 73.65
C ARG A 731 46.70 5.08 73.39
N ARG A 732 46.97 4.73 72.13
CA ARG A 732 48.14 3.96 71.69
C ARG A 732 49.30 4.82 71.20
N GLY A 733 49.25 6.14 71.41
CA GLY A 733 50.39 7.06 71.22
C GLY A 733 50.60 7.59 69.81
N TRP A 734 49.57 7.62 68.97
CA TRP A 734 49.67 8.18 67.60
C TRP A 734 49.29 9.67 67.61
N PRO A 735 50.23 10.61 67.36
CA PRO A 735 49.99 12.05 67.52
C PRO A 735 49.24 12.72 66.36
N ARG A 736 49.07 12.03 65.22
CA ARG A 736 48.25 12.46 64.09
C ARG A 736 47.61 11.24 63.42
N LEU A 737 46.35 11.35 63.06
CA LEU A 737 45.60 10.36 62.30
C LEU A 737 45.10 11.05 61.02
N THR A 738 45.42 10.46 59.88
CA THR A 738 45.12 10.97 58.53
C THR A 738 44.02 10.18 57.85
#